data_AF-A0A7R7EKF4-F1
#
_entry.id   AF-A0A7R7EKF4-F1
#
_cell.length_a   1.000
_cell.length_b   1.000
_cell.length_c   1.000
_cell.angle_alpha   90.00
_cell.angle_beta   90.00
_cell.angle_gamma   90.00
#
_symmetry.space_group_name_H-M   'P 1'
#
loop_
_entity.id
_entity.type
_entity.pdbx_description
1 polymer ?
#
loop_
_entity_poly.entity_id
_entity_poly.type
_entity_poly.pdbx_seq_one_letter_code
_entity_poly.pdbx_strand_id
1 'polypeptide(L)'
;MSKKELFNDGWSFQKTKTDVELENLDQFKDWKRVDLPHDWLIYDANNLYETSKGWYHKEYYISSMNDQIYILRFDGIYMDSKVYINGILAGEWKYGYSTFEFDITKYLQDGRNEIVVSVNHMSPNSRWYSGAGIYRNVWLIKVNQIHIPSDGVYLSTEKLSQGVENQWKMVVDTEVAFKNDIQIMKDNLVIKHMIIDQSKQVVIESENNGIINNKEDNCFVNSQIIKLENPTLWSLDNPYLYTLRTELLLEGQLLDCKEERFGFRTIRFDSEEGFFLNNKRVKINGVCMHHDLGSLGSAMNKVALHRQLKMMKDMGANAIRTSHNMPATELMELADEMGILINSEAYDIWERPKTEYDNARFFQEYWRADVRSWIKRDRNHPSVILWSIGNEIYDTHVDKRGYEITNQLVNEVKKYDDRRNAYVTFGSNYMPWENTKKCAELLDVVGYNYGEKIYEEDHIQYENWCIYGSETAARVSSRGIYHFPKNTPIKTHDDLQCSSLDNSKSGLGDRDSQYSIIADRDTPFSAGQFIWTGFDYIGEPSPYFTKNAYFGQVDTAGFKKDSYYLYQSEWTDYRTNPIVHLLPYWDFNEGQLIDVMTYSNAPKTELFLNNQSIGVVEVDHKNGQKLNGEWQIPYQKGTLTAVAYDENDNVIATDSVTSFGDGVKIVTKYDQCELIANGQDLIFLEITTVDEQDVFVANARSRMDVSVSGAGRLVGLDNGDSTDYDSYKGTSRKLFSGKLLAIIAAKLEPGDITVTISSKGFETVVETLKALPILPLEEDFDNRSMIGVSAIMENIESEKNEEIPVRKIELICKDSRLLTKDNLNASLQAKIYPENASYQELTWSVITNSGIVTNIATVEDYNFEAVVKAIGDGEFRLRCSCNNGKESPEVISELEFKVEGLGEATINPYEFVSGSFYNKSNMVLNEVISGGVSADKDPTYIGFRGVDFKEVGSDEITIPMIHWFHNESLPVEVWEGMPNEEGAECLFEGMYQADFVWQTYIPNTFKLKRRITGLKTICIVVKAKGVDVSVKGFEFKEYNKAYETLNAVSNNRIYGDFFKIGENTIERIGNNVSIEFDSMNFIDGVRKLVVCGRTHNSQDSIHVIFSSEEGESNQIIEFNYSEEYITKEFLFDNSKGLYKVKFVFLPGCKFDFKWFQFQA
;
A
#
# COMPACT_ATOMS: atom_id res chain seq x y z
N MET A 1 -31.29 -12.72 -36.33
CA MET A 1 -30.61 -11.58 -35.69
C MET A 1 -29.77 -12.12 -34.57
N SER A 2 -28.60 -11.52 -34.35
CA SER A 2 -27.75 -11.91 -33.24
C SER A 2 -28.41 -11.57 -31.91
N LYS A 3 -28.11 -12.37 -30.88
CA LYS A 3 -28.58 -12.16 -29.53
C LYS A 3 -27.39 -12.28 -28.58
N LYS A 4 -27.09 -11.20 -27.84
CA LYS A 4 -26.12 -11.18 -26.74
C LYS A 4 -26.92 -11.27 -25.44
N GLU A 5 -26.70 -12.32 -24.66
CA GLU A 5 -27.39 -12.56 -23.39
C GLU A 5 -26.36 -12.55 -22.26
N LEU A 6 -26.64 -11.80 -21.18
CA LEU A 6 -25.86 -11.93 -19.96
C LEU A 6 -26.00 -13.37 -19.45
N PHE A 7 -24.91 -13.95 -18.97
CA PHE A 7 -24.85 -15.38 -18.67
C PHE A 7 -24.28 -15.66 -17.27
N ASN A 8 -24.45 -14.73 -16.34
CA ASN A 8 -23.91 -14.76 -14.98
C ASN A 8 -24.73 -15.60 -13.98
N ASP A 9 -25.97 -15.95 -14.30
CA ASP A 9 -26.83 -16.74 -13.43
C ASP A 9 -26.49 -18.24 -13.42
N GLY A 10 -27.00 -18.98 -12.44
CA GLY A 10 -26.97 -20.46 -12.49
C GLY A 10 -25.60 -21.12 -12.36
N TRP A 11 -24.54 -20.38 -12.02
CA TRP A 11 -23.21 -20.95 -11.78
C TRP A 11 -23.08 -21.53 -10.37
N SER A 12 -22.25 -22.55 -10.26
CA SER A 12 -21.75 -23.09 -9.00
C SER A 12 -20.23 -23.10 -9.02
N PHE A 13 -19.62 -23.01 -7.84
CA PHE A 13 -18.19 -22.89 -7.62
C PHE A 13 -17.69 -23.94 -6.63
N GLN A 14 -16.46 -24.42 -6.84
CA GLN A 14 -15.69 -25.13 -5.84
C GLN A 14 -14.20 -24.80 -5.95
N LYS A 15 -13.49 -24.79 -4.81
CA LYS A 15 -12.05 -24.54 -4.72
C LYS A 15 -11.30 -25.84 -4.44
N THR A 16 -10.22 -26.09 -5.17
CA THR A 16 -9.36 -27.28 -5.03
C THR A 16 -7.88 -26.89 -4.98
N LYS A 17 -7.01 -27.89 -4.81
CA LYS A 17 -5.57 -27.74 -5.06
C LYS A 17 -5.30 -27.54 -6.55
N THR A 18 -4.13 -27.00 -6.88
CA THR A 18 -3.76 -26.57 -8.25
C THR A 18 -3.45 -27.71 -9.21
N ASP A 19 -3.12 -28.89 -8.69
CA ASP A 19 -2.83 -30.12 -9.45
C ASP A 19 -4.06 -30.94 -9.82
N VAL A 20 -5.25 -30.55 -9.35
CA VAL A 20 -6.51 -31.22 -9.72
C VAL A 20 -6.84 -30.91 -11.18
N GLU A 21 -7.17 -31.95 -11.94
CA GLU A 21 -7.65 -31.87 -13.34
C GLU A 21 -9.11 -32.33 -13.45
N LEU A 22 -9.75 -32.07 -14.58
CA LEU A 22 -11.19 -32.29 -14.79
C LEU A 22 -11.61 -33.74 -14.48
N GLU A 23 -10.80 -34.72 -14.85
CA GLU A 23 -11.09 -36.15 -14.64
C GLU A 23 -11.15 -36.57 -13.17
N ASN A 24 -10.54 -35.77 -12.28
CA ASN A 24 -10.51 -36.01 -10.84
C ASN A 24 -11.51 -35.13 -10.08
N LEU A 25 -12.25 -34.27 -10.77
CA LEU A 25 -13.14 -33.29 -10.16
C LEU A 25 -14.30 -33.95 -9.40
N ASP A 26 -14.79 -35.11 -9.87
CA ASP A 26 -15.88 -35.88 -9.24
C ASP A 26 -15.58 -36.35 -7.80
N GLN A 27 -14.31 -36.34 -7.40
CA GLN A 27 -13.88 -36.63 -6.02
C GLN A 27 -14.26 -35.48 -5.06
N PHE A 28 -14.59 -34.31 -5.59
CA PHE A 28 -14.97 -33.09 -4.89
C PHE A 28 -16.44 -32.78 -5.22
N LYS A 29 -17.33 -32.93 -4.23
CA LYS A 29 -18.80 -32.86 -4.44
C LYS A 29 -19.49 -31.60 -3.90
N ASP A 30 -18.73 -30.66 -3.35
CA ASP A 30 -19.29 -29.51 -2.62
C ASP A 30 -19.40 -28.26 -3.52
N TRP A 31 -20.20 -28.38 -4.59
CA TRP A 31 -20.52 -27.25 -5.46
C TRP A 31 -21.44 -26.25 -4.77
N LYS A 32 -20.99 -25.01 -4.60
CA LYS A 32 -21.77 -23.92 -3.99
C LYS A 32 -22.24 -22.96 -5.06
N ARG A 33 -23.52 -22.58 -5.04
CA ARG A 33 -24.01 -21.55 -5.96
C ARG A 33 -23.34 -20.20 -5.66
N VAL A 34 -22.99 -19.44 -6.70
CA VAL A 34 -22.33 -18.13 -6.58
C VAL A 34 -22.94 -17.10 -7.53
N ASP A 35 -22.83 -15.82 -7.18
CA ASP A 35 -23.10 -14.73 -8.12
C ASP A 35 -21.89 -14.49 -9.00
N LEU A 36 -22.07 -14.41 -10.31
CA LEU A 36 -21.07 -13.79 -11.18
C LEU A 36 -21.41 -12.30 -11.38
N PRO A 37 -20.41 -11.41 -11.39
CA PRO A 37 -18.98 -11.71 -11.26
C PRO A 37 -18.55 -12.14 -9.84
N HIS A 38 -17.54 -13.02 -9.76
CA HIS A 38 -17.11 -13.67 -8.51
C HIS A 38 -15.59 -13.62 -8.32
N ASP A 39 -15.19 -13.17 -7.13
CA ASP A 39 -13.84 -13.25 -6.60
C ASP A 39 -13.86 -14.12 -5.34
N TRP A 40 -13.18 -15.26 -5.34
CA TRP A 40 -13.25 -16.18 -4.20
C TRP A 40 -12.27 -15.84 -3.08
N LEU A 41 -11.23 -15.04 -3.34
CA LEU A 41 -10.19 -14.73 -2.34
C LEU A 41 -10.66 -13.66 -1.34
N ILE A 42 -11.54 -12.75 -1.75
CA ILE A 42 -12.00 -11.62 -0.93
C ILE A 42 -12.73 -12.02 0.36
N TYR A 43 -13.19 -13.28 0.45
CA TYR A 43 -13.90 -13.81 1.62
C TYR A 43 -12.99 -14.01 2.84
N ASP A 44 -11.67 -14.15 2.64
CA ASP A 44 -10.69 -14.35 3.71
C ASP A 44 -9.59 -13.28 3.66
N ALA A 45 -9.76 -12.23 4.47
CA ALA A 45 -8.80 -11.13 4.58
C ALA A 45 -7.43 -11.56 5.12
N ASN A 46 -7.31 -12.75 5.74
CA ASN A 46 -6.02 -13.28 6.21
C ASN A 46 -5.27 -14.05 5.12
N ASN A 47 -5.91 -14.40 4.00
CA ASN A 47 -5.33 -15.26 2.97
C ASN A 47 -5.70 -14.82 1.54
N LEU A 48 -5.58 -13.52 1.27
CA LEU A 48 -5.93 -12.87 0.00
C LEU A 48 -5.08 -13.30 -1.21
N TYR A 49 -4.05 -14.14 -1.01
CA TYR A 49 -3.14 -14.61 -2.06
C TYR A 49 -3.00 -16.13 -2.07
N GLU A 50 -4.02 -16.87 -1.61
CA GLU A 50 -3.99 -18.33 -1.55
C GLU A 50 -3.73 -18.97 -2.91
N THR A 51 -2.68 -19.79 -3.01
CA THR A 51 -2.44 -20.66 -4.16
C THR A 51 -3.51 -21.75 -4.21
N SER A 52 -4.38 -21.69 -5.21
CA SER A 52 -5.56 -22.56 -5.34
C SER A 52 -6.09 -22.60 -6.77
N LYS A 53 -6.92 -23.60 -7.10
CA LYS A 53 -7.63 -23.69 -8.39
C LYS A 53 -9.13 -23.63 -8.15
N GLY A 54 -9.79 -22.70 -8.80
CA GLY A 54 -11.23 -22.53 -8.78
C GLY A 54 -11.89 -23.24 -9.96
N TRP A 55 -13.00 -23.91 -9.72
CA TRP A 55 -13.82 -24.53 -10.75
C TRP A 55 -15.21 -23.93 -10.73
N TYR A 56 -15.71 -23.54 -11.89
CA TYR A 56 -17.06 -23.05 -12.09
C TYR A 56 -17.82 -24.03 -12.98
N HIS A 57 -19.06 -24.33 -12.62
CA HIS A 57 -19.93 -25.25 -13.36
C HIS A 57 -21.29 -24.61 -13.60
N LYS A 58 -21.81 -24.74 -14.83
CA LYS A 58 -23.15 -24.33 -15.21
C LYS A 58 -23.77 -25.37 -16.13
N GLU A 59 -25.04 -25.69 -15.88
CA GLU A 59 -25.87 -26.42 -16.81
C GLU A 59 -26.57 -25.45 -17.77
N TYR A 60 -26.56 -25.78 -19.06
CA TYR A 60 -27.23 -25.00 -20.08
C TYR A 60 -28.12 -25.90 -20.94
N TYR A 61 -29.39 -25.55 -21.08
CA TYR A 61 -30.36 -26.36 -21.82
C TYR A 61 -30.70 -25.72 -23.17
N ILE A 62 -30.49 -26.46 -24.26
CA ILE A 62 -30.84 -26.05 -25.61
C ILE A 62 -32.01 -26.90 -26.08
N SER A 63 -33.15 -26.27 -26.39
CA SER A 63 -34.36 -27.01 -26.79
C SER A 63 -34.17 -27.75 -28.13
N SER A 64 -33.52 -27.09 -29.08
CA SER A 64 -33.08 -27.66 -30.36
C SER A 64 -31.96 -26.76 -30.88
N MET A 65 -30.84 -27.35 -31.26
CA MET A 65 -29.79 -26.68 -32.01
C MET A 65 -30.39 -26.20 -33.32
N ASN A 66 -30.03 -24.97 -33.68
CA ASN A 66 -30.39 -24.33 -34.94
C ASN A 66 -29.10 -24.04 -35.72
N ASP A 67 -29.22 -23.52 -36.94
CA ASP A 67 -28.07 -23.15 -37.78
C ASP A 67 -27.34 -21.88 -37.27
N GLN A 68 -27.48 -21.50 -36.00
CA GLN A 68 -26.73 -20.38 -35.41
C GLN A 68 -25.38 -20.83 -34.86
N ILE A 69 -24.47 -19.88 -34.73
CA ILE A 69 -23.19 -20.03 -34.06
C ILE A 69 -23.37 -19.54 -32.62
N TYR A 70 -22.89 -20.34 -31.67
CA TYR A 70 -22.92 -20.07 -30.24
C TYR A 70 -21.51 -19.71 -29.77
N ILE A 71 -21.35 -18.50 -29.25
CA ILE A 71 -20.09 -17.95 -28.78
C ILE A 71 -20.21 -17.70 -27.28
N LEU A 72 -19.24 -18.19 -26.50
CA LEU A 72 -19.12 -17.87 -25.09
C LEU A 72 -18.01 -16.84 -24.92
N ARG A 73 -18.36 -15.65 -24.41
CA ARG A 73 -17.44 -14.52 -24.21
C ARG A 73 -17.27 -14.22 -22.72
N PHE A 74 -16.03 -14.01 -22.31
CA PHE A 74 -15.66 -13.62 -20.96
C PHE A 74 -14.97 -12.27 -21.00
N ASP A 75 -15.47 -11.31 -20.22
CA ASP A 75 -14.87 -9.98 -20.15
C ASP A 75 -13.56 -9.96 -19.33
N GLY A 76 -13.34 -10.99 -18.51
CA GLY A 76 -12.09 -11.25 -17.79
C GLY A 76 -12.20 -12.43 -16.80
N ILE A 77 -11.16 -13.26 -16.76
CA ILE A 77 -11.00 -14.35 -15.78
C ILE A 77 -9.57 -14.30 -15.26
N TYR A 78 -9.38 -14.15 -13.95
CA TYR A 78 -8.04 -14.10 -13.36
C TYR A 78 -7.71 -15.42 -12.65
N MET A 79 -6.74 -16.23 -13.10
CA MET A 79 -6.11 -16.24 -14.44
C MET A 79 -5.82 -17.69 -14.89
N ASP A 80 -5.10 -17.88 -16.01
CA ASP A 80 -4.75 -19.19 -16.57
C ASP A 80 -5.98 -20.12 -16.67
N SER A 81 -6.96 -19.67 -17.45
CA SER A 81 -8.27 -20.28 -17.54
C SER A 81 -8.37 -21.33 -18.64
N LYS A 82 -9.21 -22.35 -18.41
CA LYS A 82 -9.61 -23.35 -19.41
C LYS A 82 -11.11 -23.52 -19.39
N VAL A 83 -11.72 -23.63 -20.58
CA VAL A 83 -13.17 -23.76 -20.74
C VAL A 83 -13.49 -25.10 -21.39
N TYR A 84 -14.35 -25.88 -20.74
CA TYR A 84 -14.80 -27.19 -21.17
C TYR A 84 -16.31 -27.17 -21.41
N ILE A 85 -16.74 -27.80 -22.50
CA ILE A 85 -18.15 -27.99 -22.86
C ILE A 85 -18.38 -29.48 -23.05
N ASN A 86 -19.30 -30.06 -22.28
CA ASN A 86 -19.61 -31.49 -22.29
C ASN A 86 -18.34 -32.37 -22.14
N GLY A 87 -17.43 -31.97 -21.25
CA GLY A 87 -16.15 -32.65 -20.99
C GLY A 87 -15.05 -32.42 -22.04
N ILE A 88 -15.30 -31.64 -23.10
CA ILE A 88 -14.33 -31.37 -24.16
C ILE A 88 -13.75 -29.96 -24.00
N LEU A 89 -12.42 -29.83 -24.07
CA LEU A 89 -11.75 -28.52 -24.04
C LEU A 89 -12.15 -27.68 -25.26
N ALA A 90 -12.84 -26.58 -25.01
CA ALA A 90 -13.20 -25.59 -26.02
C ALA A 90 -12.04 -24.61 -26.30
N GLY A 91 -11.30 -24.22 -25.27
CA GLY A 91 -10.14 -23.34 -25.38
C GLY A 91 -9.52 -22.99 -24.04
N GLU A 92 -8.37 -22.31 -24.10
CA GLU A 92 -7.68 -21.76 -22.95
C GLU A 92 -7.30 -20.29 -23.18
N TRP A 93 -7.22 -19.53 -22.09
CA TRP A 93 -6.83 -18.13 -22.11
C TRP A 93 -6.03 -17.77 -20.87
N LYS A 94 -4.84 -17.20 -21.06
CA LYS A 94 -3.82 -17.09 -20.00
C LYS A 94 -3.87 -15.78 -19.25
N TYR A 95 -3.94 -14.66 -19.97
CA TYR A 95 -3.89 -13.34 -19.35
C TYR A 95 -5.20 -13.02 -18.64
N GLY A 96 -5.09 -12.43 -17.44
CA GLY A 96 -6.22 -12.28 -16.52
C GLY A 96 -7.16 -11.11 -16.81
N TYR A 97 -6.78 -10.19 -17.69
CA TYR A 97 -7.47 -8.89 -17.84
C TYR A 97 -8.01 -8.61 -19.24
N SER A 98 -7.60 -9.38 -20.26
CA SER A 98 -8.14 -9.28 -21.61
C SER A 98 -9.48 -9.99 -21.72
N THR A 99 -10.34 -9.45 -22.59
CA THR A 99 -11.58 -10.09 -23.00
C THR A 99 -11.28 -11.20 -24.01
N PHE A 100 -12.02 -12.30 -23.99
CA PHE A 100 -11.86 -13.37 -24.99
C PHE A 100 -13.17 -14.12 -25.23
N GLU A 101 -13.25 -14.81 -26.36
CA GLU A 101 -14.44 -15.57 -26.74
C GLU A 101 -14.10 -16.85 -27.50
N PHE A 102 -14.94 -17.87 -27.36
CA PHE A 102 -14.82 -19.16 -28.05
C PHE A 102 -16.11 -19.49 -28.81
N ASP A 103 -16.00 -19.89 -30.09
CA ASP A 103 -17.08 -20.58 -30.80
C ASP A 103 -17.26 -21.98 -30.21
N ILE A 104 -18.31 -22.13 -29.40
CA ILE A 104 -18.62 -23.39 -28.71
C ILE A 104 -19.61 -24.28 -29.48
N THR A 105 -20.05 -23.86 -30.67
CA THR A 105 -21.15 -24.51 -31.42
C THR A 105 -20.93 -26.01 -31.60
N LYS A 106 -19.70 -26.43 -31.95
CA LYS A 106 -19.39 -27.84 -32.24
C LYS A 106 -19.34 -28.74 -31.01
N TYR A 107 -19.36 -28.18 -29.81
CA TYR A 107 -19.33 -28.92 -28.55
C TYR A 107 -20.70 -29.04 -27.89
N LEU A 108 -21.68 -28.27 -28.38
CA LEU A 108 -23.05 -28.27 -27.88
C LEU A 108 -23.87 -29.40 -28.49
N GLN A 109 -24.91 -29.81 -27.77
CA GLN A 109 -25.88 -30.82 -28.18
C GLN A 109 -27.31 -30.38 -27.85
N ASP A 110 -28.28 -31.04 -28.46
CA ASP A 110 -29.69 -30.91 -28.07
C ASP A 110 -29.89 -31.36 -26.62
N GLY A 111 -30.69 -30.61 -25.87
CA GLY A 111 -30.97 -30.87 -24.47
C GLY A 111 -29.91 -30.29 -23.52
N ARG A 112 -29.47 -31.10 -22.55
CA ARG A 112 -28.57 -30.68 -21.46
C ARG A 112 -27.13 -30.57 -21.96
N ASN A 113 -26.51 -29.43 -21.69
CA ASN A 113 -25.09 -29.17 -21.88
C ASN A 113 -24.45 -28.79 -20.55
N GLU A 114 -23.22 -29.23 -20.36
CA GLU A 114 -22.40 -28.90 -19.19
C GLU A 114 -21.29 -27.95 -19.60
N ILE A 115 -21.13 -26.86 -18.85
CA ILE A 115 -20.07 -25.87 -19.03
C ILE A 115 -19.23 -25.88 -17.76
N VAL A 116 -17.93 -26.16 -17.89
CA VAL A 116 -16.98 -26.12 -16.79
C VAL A 116 -15.84 -25.17 -17.11
N VAL A 117 -15.51 -24.28 -16.18
CA VAL A 117 -14.37 -23.36 -16.31
C VAL A 117 -13.41 -23.61 -15.15
N SER A 118 -12.15 -23.89 -15.47
CA SER A 118 -11.09 -23.98 -14.47
C SER A 118 -10.28 -22.69 -14.45
N VAL A 119 -9.93 -22.20 -13.27
CA VAL A 119 -9.16 -20.97 -13.05
C VAL A 119 -8.02 -21.28 -12.10
N ASN A 120 -6.77 -21.07 -12.52
CA ASN A 120 -5.60 -21.46 -11.75
C ASN A 120 -4.90 -20.23 -11.15
N HIS A 121 -4.90 -20.13 -9.82
CA HIS A 121 -4.27 -19.03 -9.09
C HIS A 121 -3.03 -19.53 -8.35
N MET A 122 -1.84 -19.12 -8.81
CA MET A 122 -0.55 -19.43 -8.20
C MET A 122 0.07 -18.14 -7.68
N SER A 123 0.46 -18.07 -6.41
CA SER A 123 1.08 -16.88 -5.81
C SER A 123 2.58 -17.11 -5.53
N PRO A 124 3.46 -16.10 -5.70
CA PRO A 124 3.17 -14.73 -6.14
C PRO A 124 3.04 -14.61 -7.68
N ASN A 125 1.95 -14.01 -8.17
CA ASN A 125 1.64 -13.74 -9.59
C ASN A 125 1.36 -12.27 -9.93
N SER A 126 1.26 -11.41 -8.92
CA SER A 126 0.86 -10.01 -9.04
C SER A 126 1.54 -9.19 -7.95
N ARG A 127 1.85 -7.91 -8.22
CA ARG A 127 2.36 -6.97 -7.19
C ARG A 127 1.24 -6.38 -6.32
N TRP A 128 0.03 -6.31 -6.87
CA TRP A 128 -1.21 -5.85 -6.21
C TRP A 128 -2.23 -6.99 -6.11
N TYR A 129 -3.31 -6.80 -5.37
CA TYR A 129 -4.40 -7.78 -5.31
C TYR A 129 -5.10 -7.94 -6.67
N SER A 130 -4.99 -9.14 -7.25
CA SER A 130 -5.69 -9.48 -8.49
C SER A 130 -7.15 -9.92 -8.26
N GLY A 131 -7.42 -10.46 -7.06
CA GLY A 131 -8.50 -11.42 -6.84
C GLY A 131 -8.33 -12.69 -7.68
N ALA A 132 -9.29 -13.60 -7.60
CA ALA A 132 -9.27 -14.81 -8.40
C ALA A 132 -10.67 -15.29 -8.76
N GLY A 133 -10.88 -15.63 -10.04
CA GLY A 133 -12.18 -16.09 -10.53
C GLY A 133 -12.67 -15.45 -11.81
N ILE A 134 -13.95 -15.68 -12.08
CA ILE A 134 -14.69 -15.03 -13.17
C ILE A 134 -15.18 -13.68 -12.63
N TYR A 135 -14.24 -12.74 -12.50
CA TYR A 135 -14.44 -11.46 -11.81
C TYR A 135 -15.05 -10.37 -12.70
N ARG A 136 -15.26 -10.63 -14.00
CA ARG A 136 -16.08 -9.81 -14.91
C ARG A 136 -17.20 -10.64 -15.56
N ASN A 137 -18.06 -9.96 -16.31
CA ASN A 137 -19.25 -10.55 -16.91
C ASN A 137 -18.95 -11.67 -17.93
N VAL A 138 -19.90 -12.60 -18.04
CA VAL A 138 -19.93 -13.67 -19.04
C VAL A 138 -21.13 -13.46 -19.95
N TRP A 139 -20.93 -13.65 -21.25
CA TRP A 139 -21.98 -13.46 -22.27
C TRP A 139 -22.12 -14.70 -23.14
N LEU A 140 -23.36 -15.09 -23.41
CA LEU A 140 -23.69 -16.04 -24.46
C LEU A 140 -24.17 -15.27 -25.68
N ILE A 141 -23.44 -15.39 -26.79
CA ILE A 141 -23.73 -14.69 -28.04
C ILE A 141 -24.17 -15.72 -29.07
N LYS A 142 -25.39 -15.58 -29.59
CA LYS A 142 -25.96 -16.39 -30.67
C LYS A 142 -25.95 -15.55 -31.94
N VAL A 143 -25.23 -15.96 -32.96
CA VAL A 143 -25.11 -15.22 -34.23
C VAL A 143 -25.50 -16.10 -35.41
N ASN A 144 -25.85 -15.48 -36.54
CA ASN A 144 -26.11 -16.21 -37.78
C ASN A 144 -24.80 -16.69 -38.42
N GLN A 145 -24.85 -17.61 -39.39
CA GLN A 145 -23.66 -18.08 -40.13
C GLN A 145 -22.93 -16.94 -40.87
N ILE A 146 -23.64 -15.88 -41.22
CA ILE A 146 -23.09 -14.61 -41.72
C ILE A 146 -23.46 -13.55 -40.69
N HIS A 147 -22.47 -12.90 -40.10
CA HIS A 147 -22.68 -11.97 -38.99
C HIS A 147 -21.55 -10.96 -38.88
N ILE A 148 -21.78 -9.94 -38.06
CA ILE A 148 -20.76 -8.97 -37.66
C ILE A 148 -20.08 -9.51 -36.37
N PRO A 149 -18.75 -9.72 -36.35
CA PRO A 149 -18.04 -10.14 -35.13
C PRO A 149 -18.29 -9.21 -33.94
N SER A 150 -18.09 -9.69 -32.71
CA SER A 150 -18.33 -8.94 -31.47
C SER A 150 -17.69 -7.55 -31.47
N ASP A 151 -16.40 -7.47 -31.81
CA ASP A 151 -15.60 -6.24 -31.89
C ASP A 151 -15.24 -5.91 -33.35
N GLY A 152 -16.19 -6.17 -34.27
CA GLY A 152 -15.99 -6.12 -35.72
C GLY A 152 -16.18 -4.75 -36.37
N VAL A 153 -16.70 -3.76 -35.65
CA VAL A 153 -16.92 -2.40 -36.15
C VAL A 153 -15.81 -1.49 -35.64
N TYR A 154 -15.33 -0.61 -36.50
CA TYR A 154 -14.26 0.33 -36.19
C TYR A 154 -14.57 1.67 -36.82
N LEU A 155 -14.65 2.71 -35.99
CA LEU A 155 -14.91 4.06 -36.44
C LEU A 155 -13.76 5.00 -36.11
N SER A 156 -13.53 6.00 -36.95
CA SER A 156 -12.73 7.18 -36.59
C SER A 156 -13.41 8.45 -37.07
N THR A 157 -13.14 9.57 -36.39
CA THR A 157 -13.70 10.87 -36.73
C THR A 157 -12.58 11.89 -36.97
N GLU A 158 -12.68 12.65 -38.06
CA GLU A 158 -11.71 13.65 -38.47
C GLU A 158 -12.45 14.96 -38.82
N LYS A 159 -11.96 16.10 -38.31
CA LYS A 159 -12.45 17.42 -38.72
C LYS A 159 -11.82 17.80 -40.06
N LEU A 160 -12.64 18.11 -41.06
CA LEU A 160 -12.15 18.47 -42.40
C LEU A 160 -11.62 19.91 -42.41
N SER A 161 -10.43 20.11 -42.97
CA SER A 161 -9.69 21.39 -42.96
C SER A 161 -9.95 22.30 -44.17
N GLN A 162 -10.78 21.91 -45.15
CA GLN A 162 -10.99 22.68 -46.39
C GLN A 162 -12.41 23.24 -46.56
N GLY A 163 -12.52 24.58 -46.55
CA GLY A 163 -13.55 25.35 -47.29
C GLY A 163 -14.90 25.57 -46.62
N VAL A 164 -15.26 24.84 -45.56
CA VAL A 164 -16.50 25.01 -44.80
C VAL A 164 -16.22 24.81 -43.31
N GLU A 165 -16.53 25.78 -42.46
CA GLU A 165 -16.42 25.63 -41.00
C GLU A 165 -17.32 24.46 -40.54
N ASN A 166 -16.80 23.61 -39.64
CA ASN A 166 -17.52 22.54 -38.92
C ASN A 166 -18.02 21.32 -39.72
N GLN A 167 -17.40 20.97 -40.85
CA GLN A 167 -17.62 19.65 -41.47
C GLN A 167 -16.73 18.56 -40.87
N TRP A 168 -17.32 17.40 -40.61
CA TRP A 168 -16.64 16.21 -40.08
C TRP A 168 -16.76 15.04 -41.04
N LYS A 169 -15.73 14.21 -41.04
CA LYS A 169 -15.64 12.95 -41.76
C LYS A 169 -15.55 11.83 -40.73
N MET A 170 -16.46 10.89 -40.79
CA MET A 170 -16.41 9.63 -40.04
C MET A 170 -16.09 8.50 -41.02
N VAL A 171 -15.10 7.68 -40.70
CA VAL A 171 -14.80 6.47 -41.47
C VAL A 171 -15.23 5.27 -40.64
N VAL A 172 -15.99 4.35 -41.22
CA VAL A 172 -16.47 3.14 -40.54
C VAL A 172 -16.04 1.92 -41.33
N ASP A 173 -15.27 1.05 -40.70
CA ASP A 173 -14.95 -0.29 -41.19
C ASP A 173 -15.80 -1.32 -40.45
N THR A 174 -16.47 -2.20 -41.19
CA THR A 174 -17.29 -3.28 -40.65
C THR A 174 -16.79 -4.62 -41.14
N GLU A 175 -16.36 -5.46 -40.20
CA GLU A 175 -16.03 -6.86 -40.44
C GLU A 175 -17.30 -7.71 -40.59
N VAL A 176 -17.29 -8.63 -41.55
CA VAL A 176 -18.36 -9.62 -41.78
C VAL A 176 -17.75 -11.01 -41.83
N ALA A 177 -18.05 -11.83 -40.83
CA ALA A 177 -17.56 -13.20 -40.70
C ALA A 177 -18.52 -14.23 -41.29
N PHE A 178 -17.97 -15.34 -41.77
CA PHE A 178 -18.75 -16.44 -42.34
C PHE A 178 -18.12 -17.84 -42.18
N LYS A 179 -18.94 -18.90 -42.18
CA LYS A 179 -18.46 -20.29 -42.06
C LYS A 179 -18.33 -21.09 -43.36
N ASN A 180 -18.91 -20.63 -44.48
CA ASN A 180 -18.94 -21.34 -45.77
C ASN A 180 -18.53 -20.42 -46.95
N ASP A 181 -18.16 -20.99 -48.10
CA ASP A 181 -17.77 -20.22 -49.30
C ASP A 181 -18.92 -19.33 -49.82
N ILE A 182 -18.85 -18.03 -49.51
CA ILE A 182 -19.86 -17.01 -49.82
C ILE A 182 -19.69 -16.38 -51.21
N GLN A 183 -18.84 -16.91 -52.09
CA GLN A 183 -18.59 -16.32 -53.42
C GLN A 183 -19.87 -16.02 -54.22
N ILE A 184 -20.99 -16.72 -53.97
CA ILE A 184 -22.29 -16.52 -54.63
C ILE A 184 -23.15 -15.40 -54.00
N MET A 185 -22.92 -14.99 -52.75
CA MET A 185 -23.79 -14.04 -52.02
C MET A 185 -23.17 -12.65 -51.76
N LYS A 186 -21.90 -12.41 -52.11
CA LYS A 186 -21.22 -11.12 -51.83
C LYS A 186 -21.91 -9.90 -52.46
N ASP A 187 -22.41 -10.05 -53.68
CA ASP A 187 -23.00 -8.94 -54.44
C ASP A 187 -24.37 -8.48 -53.88
N ASN A 188 -24.98 -9.29 -53.01
CA ASN A 188 -26.30 -9.04 -52.40
C ASN A 188 -26.23 -8.61 -50.92
N LEU A 189 -25.03 -8.54 -50.34
CA LEU A 189 -24.82 -8.08 -48.97
C LEU A 189 -24.73 -6.55 -48.93
N VAL A 190 -25.49 -5.95 -48.02
CA VAL A 190 -25.50 -4.49 -47.79
C VAL A 190 -25.18 -4.22 -46.34
N ILE A 191 -24.24 -3.29 -46.10
CA ILE A 191 -24.00 -2.73 -44.78
C ILE A 191 -24.66 -1.36 -44.73
N LYS A 192 -25.57 -1.17 -43.77
CA LYS A 192 -26.25 0.10 -43.52
C LYS A 192 -25.84 0.65 -42.17
N HIS A 193 -25.41 1.90 -42.13
CA HIS A 193 -25.07 2.65 -40.93
C HIS A 193 -26.11 3.73 -40.67
N MET A 194 -26.58 3.83 -39.44
CA MET A 194 -27.42 4.92 -38.95
C MET A 194 -26.73 5.58 -37.75
N ILE A 195 -26.58 6.89 -37.80
CA ILE A 195 -26.12 7.67 -36.65
C ILE A 195 -27.35 8.20 -35.92
N ILE A 196 -27.48 7.85 -34.65
CA ILE A 196 -28.61 8.20 -33.79
C ILE A 196 -28.12 9.15 -32.71
N ASP A 197 -28.84 10.26 -32.53
CA ASP A 197 -28.54 11.25 -31.48
C ASP A 197 -29.18 10.90 -30.12
N GLN A 198 -28.90 11.69 -29.09
CA GLN A 198 -29.46 11.47 -27.75
C GLN A 198 -30.99 11.65 -27.67
N SER A 199 -31.62 12.27 -28.69
CA SER A 199 -33.07 12.38 -28.82
C SER A 199 -33.71 11.16 -29.52
N LYS A 200 -32.90 10.10 -29.74
CA LYS A 200 -33.27 8.86 -30.45
C LYS A 200 -33.66 9.12 -31.92
N GLN A 201 -33.19 10.22 -32.52
CA GLN A 201 -33.43 10.53 -33.93
C GLN A 201 -32.26 10.08 -34.80
N VAL A 202 -32.57 9.48 -35.96
CA VAL A 202 -31.55 9.17 -36.99
C VAL A 202 -31.17 10.48 -37.67
N VAL A 203 -29.93 10.94 -37.43
CA VAL A 203 -29.41 12.19 -38.02
C VAL A 203 -28.75 11.96 -39.38
N ILE A 204 -28.27 10.75 -39.64
CA ILE A 204 -27.62 10.37 -40.89
C ILE A 204 -27.80 8.87 -41.16
N GLU A 205 -27.89 8.52 -42.44
CA GLU A 205 -27.91 7.15 -42.93
C GLU A 205 -26.91 7.00 -44.09
N SER A 206 -26.21 5.87 -44.15
CA SER A 206 -25.30 5.50 -45.24
C SER A 206 -25.43 4.01 -45.51
N GLU A 207 -25.48 3.61 -46.78
CA GLU A 207 -25.52 2.22 -47.20
C GLU A 207 -24.48 1.93 -48.28
N ASN A 208 -23.91 0.73 -48.26
CA ASN A 208 -22.91 0.31 -49.25
C ASN A 208 -22.94 -1.21 -49.48
N ASN A 209 -22.87 -1.62 -50.75
CA ASN A 209 -22.88 -3.02 -51.20
C ASN A 209 -21.47 -3.55 -51.54
N GLY A 210 -20.45 -2.70 -51.42
CA GLY A 210 -19.06 -2.99 -51.79
C GLY A 210 -18.29 -3.67 -50.67
N ILE A 211 -18.13 -4.99 -50.76
CA ILE A 211 -17.24 -5.77 -49.90
C ILE A 211 -15.80 -5.72 -50.46
N ILE A 212 -14.86 -5.18 -49.70
CA ILE A 212 -13.47 -5.00 -50.14
C ILE A 212 -12.59 -6.07 -49.46
N ASN A 213 -12.14 -7.03 -50.28
CA ASN A 213 -11.09 -8.01 -49.98
C ASN A 213 -11.34 -9.04 -48.85
N ASN A 214 -10.79 -10.24 -49.07
CA ASN A 214 -10.70 -11.30 -48.06
C ASN A 214 -9.50 -10.95 -47.15
N LYS A 215 -9.75 -10.58 -45.90
CA LYS A 215 -8.69 -10.66 -44.89
C LYS A 215 -8.61 -12.11 -44.41
N GLU A 216 -7.49 -12.48 -43.80
CA GLU A 216 -7.26 -13.82 -43.22
C GLU A 216 -8.53 -14.41 -42.56
N ASP A 217 -8.73 -15.73 -42.71
CA ASP A 217 -9.79 -16.51 -42.07
C ASP A 217 -11.24 -16.03 -42.28
N ASN A 218 -11.79 -16.25 -43.48
CA ASN A 218 -13.23 -16.17 -43.75
C ASN A 218 -13.93 -14.88 -43.24
N CYS A 219 -13.30 -13.72 -43.43
CA CYS A 219 -13.84 -12.42 -43.04
C CYS A 219 -13.65 -11.38 -44.15
N PHE A 220 -14.70 -10.57 -44.36
CA PHE A 220 -14.69 -9.43 -45.27
C PHE A 220 -14.71 -8.11 -44.50
N VAL A 221 -14.24 -7.02 -45.14
CA VAL A 221 -14.37 -5.67 -44.59
C VAL A 221 -15.13 -4.78 -45.57
N ASN A 222 -16.14 -4.08 -45.06
CA ASN A 222 -16.81 -2.97 -45.76
C ASN A 222 -16.33 -1.66 -45.13
N SER A 223 -15.94 -0.68 -45.96
CA SER A 223 -15.48 0.63 -45.50
C SER A 223 -16.37 1.73 -46.06
N GLN A 224 -16.90 2.59 -45.19
CA GLN A 224 -17.77 3.71 -45.55
C GLN A 224 -17.22 5.03 -45.02
N ILE A 225 -17.45 6.11 -45.77
CA ILE A 225 -17.14 7.48 -45.36
C ILE A 225 -18.46 8.23 -45.22
N ILE A 226 -18.74 8.67 -44.00
CA ILE A 226 -19.93 9.40 -43.63
C ILE A 226 -19.53 10.85 -43.33
N LYS A 227 -20.24 11.83 -43.90
CA LYS A 227 -19.97 13.26 -43.65
C LYS A 227 -21.10 13.86 -42.83
N LEU A 228 -20.77 14.52 -41.73
CA LEU A 228 -21.73 15.17 -40.84
C LEU A 228 -21.34 16.65 -40.64
N GLU A 229 -22.33 17.53 -40.65
CA GLU A 229 -22.15 18.95 -40.39
C GLU A 229 -22.51 19.28 -38.94
N ASN A 230 -21.67 20.07 -38.27
CA ASN A 230 -21.91 20.58 -36.92
C ASN A 230 -22.29 19.50 -35.87
N PRO A 231 -21.52 18.39 -35.73
CA PRO A 231 -21.77 17.46 -34.63
C PRO A 231 -21.57 18.13 -33.27
N THR A 232 -22.34 17.69 -32.28
CA THR A 232 -22.06 18.03 -30.88
C THR A 232 -20.81 17.27 -30.44
N LEU A 233 -19.81 17.99 -29.96
CA LEU A 233 -18.53 17.39 -29.59
C LEU A 233 -18.59 16.76 -28.20
N TRP A 234 -17.92 15.62 -28.07
CA TRP A 234 -17.59 15.02 -26.79
C TRP A 234 -16.46 15.82 -26.13
N SER A 235 -16.61 16.12 -24.84
CA SER A 235 -15.63 16.84 -24.02
C SER A 235 -15.80 16.47 -22.54
N LEU A 236 -14.90 16.96 -21.68
CA LEU A 236 -14.94 16.73 -20.22
C LEU A 236 -16.24 17.27 -19.56
N ASP A 237 -16.69 18.44 -20.04
CA ASP A 237 -17.84 19.16 -19.49
C ASP A 237 -19.15 18.79 -20.19
N ASN A 238 -19.07 18.38 -21.46
CA ASN A 238 -20.20 17.92 -22.27
C ASN A 238 -19.84 16.59 -22.95
N PRO A 239 -19.97 15.44 -22.26
CA PRO A 239 -19.66 14.12 -22.78
C PRO A 239 -20.77 13.61 -23.72
N TYR A 240 -21.01 14.33 -24.83
CA TYR A 240 -22.08 13.99 -25.77
C TYR A 240 -21.74 12.71 -26.56
N LEU A 241 -22.64 11.73 -26.51
CA LEU A 241 -22.50 10.43 -27.18
C LEU A 241 -23.61 10.24 -28.23
N TYR A 242 -23.21 9.83 -29.42
CA TYR A 242 -24.07 9.30 -30.47
C TYR A 242 -24.09 7.77 -30.40
N THR A 243 -25.08 7.14 -31.04
CA THR A 243 -25.11 5.70 -31.29
C THR A 243 -24.94 5.43 -32.78
N LEU A 244 -23.95 4.61 -33.14
CA LEU A 244 -23.80 4.04 -34.48
C LEU A 244 -24.52 2.69 -34.51
N ARG A 245 -25.61 2.60 -35.27
CA ARG A 245 -26.30 1.35 -35.56
C ARG A 245 -25.85 0.82 -36.91
N THR A 246 -25.27 -0.36 -36.93
CA THR A 246 -24.76 -1.05 -38.12
C THR A 246 -25.61 -2.28 -38.40
N GLU A 247 -26.28 -2.28 -39.55
CA GLU A 247 -27.14 -3.36 -40.02
C GLU A 247 -26.47 -4.12 -41.17
N LEU A 248 -26.46 -5.44 -41.06
CA LEU A 248 -26.06 -6.36 -42.12
C LEU A 248 -27.32 -6.92 -42.78
N LEU A 249 -27.50 -6.63 -44.06
CA LEU A 249 -28.65 -7.02 -44.86
C LEU A 249 -28.23 -8.00 -45.95
N LEU A 250 -29.07 -9.00 -46.24
CA LEU A 250 -28.95 -9.87 -47.40
C LEU A 250 -30.26 -9.83 -48.18
N GLU A 251 -30.23 -9.40 -49.44
CA GLU A 251 -31.43 -9.26 -50.28
C GLU A 251 -32.53 -8.41 -49.61
N GLY A 252 -32.13 -7.39 -48.84
CA GLY A 252 -33.02 -6.50 -48.08
C GLY A 252 -33.53 -7.07 -46.75
N GLN A 253 -33.18 -8.31 -46.38
CA GLN A 253 -33.51 -8.90 -45.09
C GLN A 253 -32.40 -8.63 -44.06
N LEU A 254 -32.78 -8.14 -42.87
CA LEU A 254 -31.86 -7.95 -41.75
C LEU A 254 -31.34 -9.28 -41.21
N LEU A 255 -30.06 -9.54 -41.42
CA LEU A 255 -29.36 -10.70 -40.87
C LEU A 255 -28.84 -10.41 -39.47
N ASP A 256 -28.17 -9.26 -39.31
CA ASP A 256 -27.48 -8.91 -38.07
C ASP A 256 -27.49 -7.40 -37.82
N CYS A 257 -27.34 -7.02 -36.55
CA CYS A 257 -27.31 -5.63 -36.11
C CYS A 257 -26.35 -5.45 -34.94
N LYS A 258 -25.54 -4.39 -34.97
CA LYS A 258 -24.64 -3.97 -33.89
C LYS A 258 -24.86 -2.49 -33.59
N GLU A 259 -24.87 -2.15 -32.32
CA GLU A 259 -24.94 -0.77 -31.86
C GLU A 259 -23.73 -0.46 -30.99
N GLU A 260 -23.08 0.66 -31.25
CA GLU A 260 -21.94 1.15 -30.47
C GLU A 260 -22.11 2.65 -30.19
N ARG A 261 -21.74 3.07 -28.99
CA ARG A 261 -21.72 4.49 -28.64
C ARG A 261 -20.38 5.11 -29.01
N PHE A 262 -20.40 6.34 -29.48
CA PHE A 262 -19.18 7.07 -29.86
C PHE A 262 -19.37 8.58 -29.70
N GLY A 263 -18.27 9.33 -29.75
CA GLY A 263 -18.27 10.79 -29.64
C GLY A 263 -17.32 11.45 -30.65
N PHE A 264 -17.74 12.60 -31.19
CA PHE A 264 -16.88 13.43 -32.04
C PHE A 264 -15.94 14.27 -31.18
N ARG A 265 -14.62 14.09 -31.33
CA ARG A 265 -13.61 14.94 -30.66
C ARG A 265 -12.36 15.06 -31.51
N THR A 266 -11.54 16.06 -31.23
CA THR A 266 -10.13 16.06 -31.65
C THR A 266 -9.22 15.99 -30.44
N ILE A 267 -8.13 15.22 -30.56
CA ILE A 267 -7.06 15.19 -29.58
C ILE A 267 -5.74 15.53 -30.27
N ARG A 268 -4.84 16.18 -29.54
CA ARG A 268 -3.50 16.52 -30.01
C ARG A 268 -2.55 16.64 -28.82
N PHE A 269 -1.42 15.96 -28.90
CA PHE A 269 -0.26 16.22 -28.06
C PHE A 269 0.70 17.12 -28.82
N ASP A 270 1.24 18.10 -28.11
CA ASP A 270 2.19 19.09 -28.61
C ASP A 270 3.41 19.10 -27.68
N SER A 271 4.62 19.10 -28.24
CA SER A 271 5.84 19.04 -27.44
C SER A 271 6.10 20.31 -26.64
N GLU A 272 5.56 21.47 -27.03
CA GLU A 272 5.78 22.74 -26.32
C GLU A 272 4.58 23.17 -25.47
N GLU A 273 3.38 22.79 -25.88
CA GLU A 273 2.13 23.26 -25.28
C GLU A 273 1.35 22.18 -24.50
N GLY A 274 1.78 20.92 -24.55
CA GLY A 274 1.15 19.79 -23.87
C GLY A 274 -0.09 19.26 -24.60
N PHE A 275 -1.17 18.97 -23.87
CA PHE A 275 -2.35 18.29 -24.42
C PHE A 275 -3.50 19.23 -24.80
N PHE A 276 -4.18 18.90 -25.90
CA PHE A 276 -5.36 19.60 -26.41
C PHE A 276 -6.51 18.64 -26.65
N LEU A 277 -7.70 19.04 -26.17
CA LEU A 277 -8.98 18.43 -26.49
C LEU A 277 -9.86 19.47 -27.18
N ASN A 278 -10.34 19.17 -28.39
CA ASN A 278 -11.15 20.09 -29.20
C ASN A 278 -10.50 21.48 -29.38
N ASN A 279 -9.18 21.50 -29.60
CA ASN A 279 -8.34 22.72 -29.69
C ASN A 279 -8.29 23.58 -28.41
N LYS A 280 -8.82 23.12 -27.29
CA LYS A 280 -8.62 23.73 -25.97
C LYS A 280 -7.46 23.03 -25.28
N ARG A 281 -6.47 23.80 -24.81
CA ARG A 281 -5.39 23.28 -23.98
C ARG A 281 -5.98 22.75 -22.67
N VAL A 282 -5.61 21.54 -22.29
CA VAL A 282 -6.06 20.86 -21.08
C VAL A 282 -4.85 20.21 -20.44
N LYS A 283 -4.60 20.54 -19.17
CA LYS A 283 -3.64 19.79 -18.35
C LYS A 283 -4.32 18.49 -17.89
N ILE A 284 -3.62 17.37 -18.04
CA ILE A 284 -4.10 16.06 -17.58
C ILE A 284 -3.90 16.00 -16.07
N ASN A 285 -5.00 16.13 -15.33
CA ASN A 285 -5.07 15.94 -13.89
C ASN A 285 -5.53 14.51 -13.65
N GLY A 286 -4.61 13.57 -13.78
CA GLY A 286 -4.89 12.15 -13.79
C GLY A 286 -4.66 11.47 -12.45
N VAL A 287 -5.32 10.32 -12.26
CA VAL A 287 -5.03 9.38 -11.16
C VAL A 287 -4.79 7.98 -11.73
N CYS A 288 -3.87 7.23 -11.13
CA CYS A 288 -3.77 5.79 -11.32
C CYS A 288 -4.86 5.08 -10.50
N MET A 289 -5.49 4.06 -11.07
CA MET A 289 -6.53 3.25 -10.43
C MET A 289 -6.29 1.76 -10.72
N HIS A 290 -6.19 0.96 -9.65
CA HIS A 290 -6.33 -0.50 -9.74
C HIS A 290 -7.81 -0.90 -9.94
N HIS A 291 -8.06 -2.19 -10.21
CA HIS A 291 -9.37 -2.69 -10.63
C HIS A 291 -10.29 -3.15 -9.50
N ASP A 292 -9.78 -3.32 -8.27
CA ASP A 292 -10.61 -3.76 -7.15
C ASP A 292 -11.57 -2.67 -6.66
N LEU A 293 -12.66 -3.13 -6.05
CA LEU A 293 -13.75 -2.30 -5.55
C LEU A 293 -13.86 -2.41 -4.02
N GLY A 294 -12.71 -2.41 -3.33
CA GLY A 294 -12.62 -2.52 -1.86
C GLY A 294 -13.20 -3.84 -1.35
N SER A 295 -14.17 -3.78 -0.42
CA SER A 295 -14.83 -4.98 0.13
C SER A 295 -15.60 -5.86 -0.88
N LEU A 296 -15.78 -5.40 -2.13
CA LEU A 296 -16.30 -6.24 -3.21
C LEU A 296 -15.21 -7.12 -3.86
N GLY A 297 -13.93 -6.84 -3.62
CA GLY A 297 -12.79 -7.49 -4.25
C GLY A 297 -12.71 -7.11 -5.72
N SER A 298 -12.29 -8.05 -6.57
CA SER A 298 -12.23 -7.82 -8.01
C SER A 298 -13.58 -8.03 -8.71
N ALA A 299 -14.63 -8.49 -8.03
CA ALA A 299 -15.94 -8.72 -8.64
C ALA A 299 -16.56 -7.42 -9.19
N MET A 300 -16.55 -7.27 -10.50
CA MET A 300 -16.93 -6.04 -11.20
C MET A 300 -18.39 -5.65 -10.90
N ASN A 301 -18.58 -4.43 -10.38
CA ASN A 301 -19.87 -3.79 -10.24
C ASN A 301 -19.84 -2.35 -10.78
N LYS A 302 -20.71 -2.05 -11.77
CA LYS A 302 -20.76 -0.75 -12.45
C LYS A 302 -21.13 0.40 -11.50
N VAL A 303 -21.98 0.17 -10.50
CA VAL A 303 -22.43 1.19 -9.54
C VAL A 303 -21.29 1.58 -8.60
N ALA A 304 -20.56 0.59 -8.08
CA ALA A 304 -19.37 0.81 -7.26
C ALA A 304 -18.27 1.54 -8.03
N LEU A 305 -18.00 1.15 -9.28
CA LEU A 305 -17.02 1.84 -10.11
C LEU A 305 -17.44 3.27 -10.44
N HIS A 306 -18.72 3.50 -10.77
CA HIS A 306 -19.25 4.86 -10.97
C HIS A 306 -19.04 5.73 -9.73
N ARG A 307 -19.27 5.18 -8.52
CA ARG A 307 -18.97 5.89 -7.26
C ARG A 307 -17.50 6.29 -7.16
N GLN A 308 -16.56 5.38 -7.45
CA GLN A 308 -15.13 5.69 -7.42
C GLN A 308 -14.77 6.79 -8.45
N LEU A 309 -15.18 6.62 -9.71
CA LEU A 309 -14.90 7.59 -10.78
C LEU A 309 -15.51 8.96 -10.49
N LYS A 310 -16.72 9.00 -9.90
CA LYS A 310 -17.36 10.25 -9.49
C LYS A 310 -16.54 10.95 -8.40
N MET A 311 -16.04 10.22 -7.41
CA MET A 311 -15.21 10.81 -6.35
C MET A 311 -13.91 11.40 -6.89
N MET A 312 -13.31 10.77 -7.90
CA MET A 312 -12.14 11.31 -8.60
C MET A 312 -12.48 12.57 -9.38
N LYS A 313 -13.61 12.59 -10.12
CA LYS A 313 -14.07 13.79 -10.83
C LYS A 313 -14.39 14.93 -9.86
N ASP A 314 -15.02 14.64 -8.72
CA ASP A 314 -15.31 15.61 -7.66
C ASP A 314 -14.02 16.16 -7.01
N MET A 315 -12.90 15.42 -7.07
CA MET A 315 -11.57 15.88 -6.65
C MET A 315 -10.94 16.85 -7.65
N GLY A 316 -11.50 16.97 -8.87
CA GLY A 316 -10.91 17.73 -9.97
C GLY A 316 -10.08 16.89 -10.94
N ALA A 317 -10.03 15.56 -10.77
CA ALA A 317 -9.38 14.68 -11.73
C ALA A 317 -10.18 14.66 -13.05
N ASN A 318 -9.48 14.68 -14.18
CA ASN A 318 -10.08 14.62 -15.52
C ASN A 318 -9.62 13.41 -16.35
N ALA A 319 -8.71 12.59 -15.80
CA ALA A 319 -8.20 11.40 -16.46
C ALA A 319 -7.93 10.24 -15.50
N ILE A 320 -7.99 9.01 -16.02
CA ILE A 320 -7.62 7.79 -15.31
C ILE A 320 -6.57 7.02 -16.12
N ARG A 321 -5.53 6.54 -15.44
CA ARG A 321 -4.62 5.51 -15.96
C ARG A 321 -5.02 4.17 -15.35
N THR A 322 -5.25 3.17 -16.20
CA THR A 322 -5.75 1.84 -15.79
C THR A 322 -4.59 0.95 -15.34
N SER A 323 -3.90 1.37 -14.29
CA SER A 323 -2.69 0.74 -13.77
C SER A 323 -2.93 -0.68 -13.25
N HIS A 324 -2.33 -1.74 -13.77
CA HIS A 324 -1.47 -1.80 -14.97
C HIS A 324 -1.96 -2.91 -15.91
N ASN A 325 -3.23 -2.81 -16.29
CA ASN A 325 -3.92 -3.86 -17.02
C ASN A 325 -5.13 -3.34 -17.80
N MET A 326 -5.54 -4.16 -18.76
CA MET A 326 -6.68 -3.85 -19.64
C MET A 326 -7.94 -3.63 -18.79
N PRO A 327 -8.65 -2.49 -18.98
CA PRO A 327 -9.76 -2.10 -18.11
C PRO A 327 -10.99 -2.99 -18.32
N ALA A 328 -11.94 -2.90 -17.39
CA ALA A 328 -13.27 -3.47 -17.57
C ALA A 328 -14.05 -2.67 -18.62
N THR A 329 -14.96 -3.33 -19.34
CA THR A 329 -15.83 -2.64 -20.32
C THR A 329 -16.65 -1.55 -19.65
N GLU A 330 -17.12 -1.79 -18.43
CA GLU A 330 -17.88 -0.83 -17.64
C GLU A 330 -17.07 0.43 -17.31
N LEU A 331 -15.74 0.34 -17.14
CA LEU A 331 -14.89 1.51 -16.93
C LEU A 331 -14.87 2.40 -18.16
N MET A 332 -14.73 1.79 -19.35
CA MET A 332 -14.69 2.51 -20.61
C MET A 332 -16.03 3.19 -20.93
N GLU A 333 -17.13 2.47 -20.69
CA GLU A 333 -18.48 3.03 -20.82
C GLU A 333 -18.72 4.22 -19.87
N LEU A 334 -18.34 4.07 -18.60
CA LEU A 334 -18.49 5.15 -17.62
C LEU A 334 -17.58 6.33 -17.94
N ALA A 335 -16.35 6.09 -18.41
CA ALA A 335 -15.44 7.16 -18.78
C ALA A 335 -15.98 8.01 -19.94
N ASP A 336 -16.59 7.36 -20.93
CA ASP A 336 -17.28 8.04 -22.03
C ASP A 336 -18.47 8.87 -21.55
N GLU A 337 -19.33 8.27 -20.70
CA GLU A 337 -20.54 8.91 -20.15
C GLU A 337 -20.21 10.09 -19.23
N MET A 338 -19.10 9.98 -18.49
CA MET A 338 -18.70 10.94 -17.46
C MET A 338 -17.71 11.99 -17.97
N GLY A 339 -17.22 11.88 -19.21
CA GLY A 339 -16.25 12.83 -19.75
C GLY A 339 -14.88 12.72 -19.07
N ILE A 340 -14.37 11.50 -18.94
CA ILE A 340 -13.08 11.18 -18.31
C ILE A 340 -12.12 10.67 -19.39
N LEU A 341 -10.91 11.21 -19.44
CA LEU A 341 -9.88 10.75 -20.38
C LEU A 341 -9.21 9.47 -19.87
N ILE A 342 -8.88 8.55 -20.76
CA ILE A 342 -8.29 7.26 -20.40
C ILE A 342 -6.91 7.08 -21.01
N ASN A 343 -5.93 6.82 -20.15
CA ASN A 343 -4.70 6.13 -20.50
C ASN A 343 -4.90 4.64 -20.21
N SER A 344 -5.30 3.90 -21.25
CA SER A 344 -5.55 2.47 -21.12
C SER A 344 -4.22 1.75 -21.19
N GLU A 345 -3.96 0.83 -20.27
CA GLU A 345 -2.68 0.14 -20.15
C GLU A 345 -2.80 -1.37 -20.33
N ALA A 346 -1.85 -2.01 -21.00
CA ALA A 346 -1.88 -3.44 -21.30
C ALA A 346 -1.12 -4.30 -20.30
N TYR A 347 0.09 -3.90 -19.91
CA TYR A 347 1.02 -4.82 -19.24
C TYR A 347 1.82 -4.15 -18.13
N ASP A 348 2.04 -4.89 -17.05
CA ASP A 348 3.06 -4.60 -16.05
C ASP A 348 4.37 -5.35 -16.30
N ILE A 349 4.35 -6.39 -17.14
CA ILE A 349 5.49 -7.30 -17.41
C ILE A 349 5.50 -7.73 -18.89
N TRP A 350 6.70 -7.85 -19.49
CA TRP A 350 6.93 -8.46 -20.82
C TRP A 350 7.60 -9.84 -20.69
N GLU A 351 8.83 -10.03 -21.19
CA GLU A 351 9.52 -11.33 -21.15
C GLU A 351 10.26 -11.55 -19.82
N ARG A 352 10.63 -10.49 -19.09
CA ARG A 352 11.33 -10.59 -17.80
C ARG A 352 10.36 -10.47 -16.62
N PRO A 353 10.22 -11.49 -15.75
CA PRO A 353 9.25 -11.49 -14.65
C PRO A 353 9.56 -10.43 -13.59
N LYS A 354 8.50 -9.93 -12.94
CA LYS A 354 8.56 -9.19 -11.66
C LYS A 354 8.26 -10.11 -10.47
N THR A 355 7.46 -11.17 -10.66
CA THR A 355 7.17 -12.21 -9.67
C THR A 355 7.24 -13.61 -10.31
N GLU A 356 7.28 -14.66 -9.49
CA GLU A 356 7.51 -16.04 -9.96
C GLU A 356 6.44 -16.55 -10.95
N TYR A 357 5.16 -16.22 -10.72
CA TYR A 357 4.02 -16.76 -11.47
C TYR A 357 3.24 -15.71 -12.28
N ASP A 358 3.83 -14.53 -12.53
CA ASP A 358 3.20 -13.49 -13.35
C ASP A 358 3.06 -13.86 -14.83
N ASN A 359 2.61 -12.91 -15.65
CA ASN A 359 2.32 -13.12 -17.06
C ASN A 359 3.56 -13.32 -17.95
N ALA A 360 4.80 -13.10 -17.47
CA ALA A 360 6.00 -13.26 -18.28
C ALA A 360 6.09 -14.65 -18.93
N ARG A 361 5.66 -15.69 -18.20
CA ARG A 361 5.65 -17.08 -18.67
C ARG A 361 4.70 -17.36 -19.85
N PHE A 362 3.74 -16.48 -20.10
CA PHE A 362 2.79 -16.60 -21.21
C PHE A 362 2.96 -15.51 -22.27
N PHE A 363 3.64 -14.42 -21.93
CA PHE A 363 3.73 -13.22 -22.76
C PHE A 363 4.12 -13.54 -24.20
N GLN A 364 5.24 -14.26 -24.41
CA GLN A 364 5.79 -14.53 -25.74
C GLN A 364 4.79 -15.19 -26.71
N GLU A 365 3.89 -16.03 -26.20
CA GLU A 365 2.89 -16.76 -26.97
C GLU A 365 1.57 -15.97 -27.13
N TYR A 366 1.12 -15.27 -26.09
CA TYR A 366 -0.23 -14.71 -26.01
C TYR A 366 -0.35 -13.21 -26.31
N TRP A 367 0.75 -12.43 -26.24
CA TRP A 367 0.65 -10.97 -26.27
C TRP A 367 -0.04 -10.40 -27.52
N ARG A 368 0.10 -11.06 -28.69
CA ARG A 368 -0.57 -10.63 -29.92
C ARG A 368 -2.09 -10.80 -29.85
N ALA A 369 -2.55 -11.89 -29.24
CA ALA A 369 -3.97 -12.16 -29.06
C ALA A 369 -4.58 -11.18 -28.05
N ASP A 370 -3.85 -10.90 -26.97
CA ASP A 370 -4.22 -9.91 -25.96
C ASP A 370 -4.32 -8.48 -26.56
N VAL A 371 -3.29 -8.01 -27.27
CA VAL A 371 -3.31 -6.68 -27.92
C VAL A 371 -4.42 -6.59 -28.96
N ARG A 372 -4.64 -7.64 -29.76
CA ARG A 372 -5.77 -7.70 -30.71
C ARG A 372 -7.11 -7.52 -30.00
N SER A 373 -7.33 -8.27 -28.91
CA SER A 373 -8.57 -8.21 -28.14
C SER A 373 -8.78 -6.80 -27.56
N TRP A 374 -7.77 -6.31 -26.85
CA TRP A 374 -7.80 -5.02 -26.17
C TRP A 374 -8.12 -3.86 -27.12
N ILE A 375 -7.32 -3.70 -28.18
CA ILE A 375 -7.48 -2.56 -29.09
C ILE A 375 -8.79 -2.67 -29.85
N LYS A 376 -9.18 -3.86 -30.32
CA LYS A 376 -10.44 -4.00 -31.06
C LYS A 376 -11.66 -3.68 -30.20
N ARG A 377 -11.66 -4.09 -28.93
CA ARG A 377 -12.73 -3.81 -27.96
C ARG A 377 -12.83 -2.30 -27.68
N ASP A 378 -11.71 -1.63 -27.46
CA ASP A 378 -11.73 -0.29 -26.87
C ASP A 378 -11.55 0.87 -27.87
N ARG A 379 -11.12 0.62 -29.11
CA ARG A 379 -10.75 1.67 -30.11
C ARG A 379 -11.84 2.66 -30.50
N ASN A 380 -13.11 2.36 -30.22
CA ASN A 380 -14.24 3.24 -30.55
C ASN A 380 -14.61 4.21 -29.40
N HIS A 381 -14.06 4.00 -28.19
CA HIS A 381 -14.39 4.81 -27.02
C HIS A 381 -13.84 6.24 -27.13
N PRO A 382 -14.69 7.28 -26.96
CA PRO A 382 -14.22 8.64 -26.98
C PRO A 382 -13.37 9.08 -25.79
N SER A 383 -13.35 8.31 -24.71
CA SER A 383 -12.50 8.57 -23.56
C SER A 383 -11.03 8.24 -23.78
N VAL A 384 -10.70 7.23 -24.61
CA VAL A 384 -9.30 6.77 -24.76
C VAL A 384 -8.45 7.81 -25.48
N ILE A 385 -7.33 8.20 -24.88
CA ILE A 385 -6.36 9.11 -25.51
C ILE A 385 -4.96 8.48 -25.64
N LEU A 386 -4.66 7.48 -24.83
CA LEU A 386 -3.37 6.80 -24.78
C LEU A 386 -3.56 5.28 -24.68
N TRP A 387 -2.72 4.55 -25.42
CA TRP A 387 -2.50 3.11 -25.33
C TRP A 387 -1.13 2.84 -24.72
N SER A 388 -1.07 2.59 -23.41
CA SER A 388 0.16 2.24 -22.71
C SER A 388 0.51 0.77 -22.89
N ILE A 389 1.63 0.48 -23.54
CA ILE A 389 2.08 -0.89 -23.83
C ILE A 389 2.85 -1.55 -22.67
N GLY A 390 3.12 -0.81 -21.59
CA GLY A 390 3.94 -1.31 -20.49
C GLY A 390 4.12 -0.31 -19.35
N ASN A 391 4.22 -0.82 -18.12
CA ASN A 391 4.61 -0.09 -16.93
C ASN A 391 5.92 -0.63 -16.31
N GLU A 392 6.91 0.24 -16.12
CA GLU A 392 8.18 -0.07 -15.43
C GLU A 392 8.81 -1.38 -15.90
N ILE A 393 8.86 -1.54 -17.23
CA ILE A 393 9.27 -2.80 -17.85
C ILE A 393 10.78 -2.96 -17.76
N TYR A 394 11.26 -4.01 -17.08
CA TYR A 394 12.68 -4.28 -16.94
C TYR A 394 13.40 -4.41 -18.29
N ASP A 395 12.76 -5.04 -19.28
CA ASP A 395 13.33 -5.24 -20.62
C ASP A 395 13.83 -3.94 -21.27
N THR A 396 13.20 -2.79 -21.00
CA THR A 396 13.52 -1.52 -21.70
C THR A 396 14.87 -0.95 -21.31
N HIS A 397 15.41 -1.24 -20.13
CA HIS A 397 16.69 -0.68 -19.68
C HIS A 397 17.86 -1.67 -19.73
N VAL A 398 17.59 -2.98 -19.80
CA VAL A 398 18.62 -4.02 -19.70
C VAL A 398 19.36 -4.23 -21.02
N ASP A 399 18.67 -4.53 -22.12
CA ASP A 399 19.33 -4.90 -23.38
C ASP A 399 18.48 -4.57 -24.63
N LYS A 400 19.03 -4.85 -25.81
CA LYS A 400 18.41 -4.51 -27.11
C LYS A 400 17.04 -5.19 -27.32
N ARG A 401 16.78 -6.32 -26.66
CA ARG A 401 15.50 -7.04 -26.79
C ARG A 401 14.31 -6.16 -26.39
N GLY A 402 14.47 -5.30 -25.38
CA GLY A 402 13.44 -4.36 -24.96
C GLY A 402 12.99 -3.43 -26.10
N TYR A 403 13.92 -2.91 -26.89
CA TYR A 403 13.60 -2.08 -28.06
C TYR A 403 12.84 -2.87 -29.14
N GLU A 404 13.22 -4.12 -29.39
CA GLU A 404 12.56 -4.98 -30.37
C GLU A 404 11.11 -5.30 -29.97
N ILE A 405 10.87 -5.60 -28.69
CA ILE A 405 9.53 -5.84 -28.15
C ILE A 405 8.70 -4.55 -28.19
N THR A 406 9.28 -3.41 -27.77
CA THR A 406 8.64 -2.09 -27.86
C THR A 406 8.14 -1.84 -29.28
N ASN A 407 9.01 -1.99 -30.28
CA ASN A 407 8.64 -1.81 -31.68
C ASN A 407 7.54 -2.79 -32.13
N GLN A 408 7.58 -4.05 -31.70
CA GLN A 408 6.56 -5.04 -32.03
C GLN A 408 5.19 -4.67 -31.44
N LEU A 409 5.14 -4.26 -30.17
CA LEU A 409 3.92 -3.84 -29.50
C LEU A 409 3.33 -2.57 -30.13
N VAL A 410 4.16 -1.56 -30.39
CA VAL A 410 3.74 -0.32 -31.08
C VAL A 410 3.11 -0.64 -32.43
N ASN A 411 3.73 -1.52 -33.22
CA ASN A 411 3.20 -1.91 -34.53
C ASN A 411 1.92 -2.73 -34.42
N GLU A 412 1.77 -3.60 -33.42
CA GLU A 412 0.55 -4.39 -33.23
C GLU A 412 -0.62 -3.51 -32.76
N VAL A 413 -0.37 -2.50 -31.90
CA VAL A 413 -1.39 -1.50 -31.55
C VAL A 413 -1.82 -0.72 -32.79
N LYS A 414 -0.85 -0.17 -33.54
CA LYS A 414 -1.11 0.60 -34.78
C LYS A 414 -1.75 -0.25 -35.89
N LYS A 415 -1.67 -1.59 -35.83
CA LYS A 415 -2.35 -2.50 -36.75
C LYS A 415 -3.85 -2.59 -36.49
N TYR A 416 -4.29 -2.46 -35.24
CA TYR A 416 -5.72 -2.54 -34.87
C TYR A 416 -6.37 -1.17 -34.62
N ASP A 417 -5.57 -0.12 -34.39
CA ASP A 417 -5.96 1.31 -34.38
C ASP A 417 -5.14 2.10 -35.42
N ASP A 418 -5.31 1.75 -36.69
CA ASP A 418 -4.55 2.34 -37.82
C ASP A 418 -4.89 3.80 -38.14
N ARG A 419 -6.02 4.30 -37.63
CA ARG A 419 -6.50 5.69 -37.78
C ARG A 419 -6.12 6.54 -36.57
N ARG A 420 -5.46 5.94 -35.57
CA ARG A 420 -4.89 6.62 -34.40
C ARG A 420 -5.94 7.38 -33.62
N ASN A 421 -7.02 6.69 -33.24
CA ASN A 421 -8.01 7.24 -32.32
C ASN A 421 -7.38 7.57 -30.95
N ALA A 422 -6.29 6.88 -30.59
CA ALA A 422 -5.42 7.22 -29.48
C ALA A 422 -3.92 7.01 -29.82
N TYR A 423 -3.05 7.57 -28.98
CA TYR A 423 -1.59 7.57 -29.17
C TYR A 423 -0.91 6.46 -28.37
N VAL A 424 0.16 5.85 -28.90
CA VAL A 424 0.88 4.79 -28.19
C VAL A 424 1.89 5.38 -27.20
N THR A 425 1.93 4.85 -25.98
CA THR A 425 2.82 5.29 -24.89
C THR A 425 3.30 4.13 -24.02
N PHE A 426 4.08 4.43 -22.98
CA PHE A 426 4.39 3.57 -21.84
C PHE A 426 4.49 4.42 -20.56
N GLY A 427 4.66 3.80 -19.40
CA GLY A 427 5.13 4.48 -18.19
C GLY A 427 6.43 3.88 -17.70
N SER A 428 7.47 4.68 -17.50
CA SER A 428 8.80 4.15 -17.12
C SER A 428 9.50 4.98 -16.06
N ASN A 429 9.95 4.30 -14.99
CA ASN A 429 10.92 4.80 -14.01
C ASN A 429 12.37 4.67 -14.51
N TYR A 430 12.61 4.01 -15.64
CA TYR A 430 13.93 3.82 -16.25
C TYR A 430 14.31 4.88 -17.29
N MET A 431 13.57 5.99 -17.38
CA MET A 431 13.90 7.09 -18.31
C MET A 431 15.33 7.65 -18.17
N PRO A 432 15.99 7.63 -16.99
CA PRO A 432 17.41 7.98 -16.92
C PRO A 432 18.37 7.09 -17.74
N TRP A 433 17.94 5.90 -18.18
CA TRP A 433 18.77 4.96 -18.93
C TRP A 433 18.63 5.14 -20.45
N GLU A 434 19.79 5.25 -21.12
CA GLU A 434 19.89 5.43 -22.58
C GLU A 434 19.08 4.41 -23.40
N ASN A 435 19.04 3.13 -22.99
CA ASN A 435 18.29 2.12 -23.72
C ASN A 435 16.76 2.33 -23.62
N THR A 436 16.28 2.83 -22.49
CA THR A 436 14.86 3.18 -22.32
C THR A 436 14.52 4.42 -23.13
N LYS A 437 15.39 5.43 -23.19
CA LYS A 437 15.23 6.59 -24.10
C LYS A 437 15.13 6.17 -25.57
N LYS A 438 15.91 5.18 -26.00
CA LYS A 438 15.78 4.60 -27.36
C LYS A 438 14.43 3.91 -27.58
N CYS A 439 13.86 3.27 -26.56
CA CYS A 439 12.51 2.71 -26.64
C CYS A 439 11.46 3.85 -26.73
N ALA A 440 11.65 4.93 -25.99
CA ALA A 440 10.77 6.11 -26.00
C ALA A 440 10.66 6.77 -27.37
N GLU A 441 11.74 6.81 -28.17
CA GLU A 441 11.72 7.30 -29.57
C GLU A 441 10.74 6.57 -30.50
N LEU A 442 10.26 5.37 -30.13
CA LEU A 442 9.27 4.60 -30.90
C LEU A 442 7.82 4.98 -30.56
N LEU A 443 7.61 5.68 -29.44
CA LEU A 443 6.31 6.03 -28.90
C LEU A 443 5.79 7.32 -29.51
N ASP A 444 4.48 7.51 -29.48
CA ASP A 444 3.88 8.78 -29.90
C ASP A 444 3.89 9.81 -28.74
N VAL A 445 3.85 9.34 -27.48
CA VAL A 445 3.91 10.16 -26.25
C VAL A 445 4.76 9.41 -25.20
N VAL A 446 5.63 10.12 -24.48
CA VAL A 446 6.61 9.55 -23.54
C VAL A 446 6.19 9.76 -22.09
N GLY A 447 5.91 8.67 -21.37
CA GLY A 447 5.47 8.68 -19.97
C GLY A 447 6.61 8.42 -19.00
N TYR A 448 6.70 9.28 -17.98
CA TYR A 448 7.70 9.22 -16.91
C TYR A 448 7.07 8.83 -15.58
N ASN A 449 7.57 7.77 -14.94
CA ASN A 449 7.26 7.49 -13.54
C ASN A 449 8.30 8.21 -12.65
N TYR A 450 7.84 9.07 -11.73
CA TYR A 450 8.67 9.75 -10.72
C TYR A 450 9.86 10.55 -11.28
N GLY A 451 9.73 11.00 -12.53
CA GLY A 451 10.79 11.58 -13.36
C GLY A 451 10.78 13.11 -13.45
N GLU A 452 10.05 13.82 -12.58
CA GLU A 452 9.84 15.27 -12.70
C GLU A 452 11.15 16.07 -12.77
N LYS A 453 12.23 15.55 -12.18
CA LYS A 453 13.56 16.19 -12.14
C LYS A 453 14.27 16.25 -13.50
N ILE A 454 13.90 15.39 -14.45
CA ILE A 454 14.56 15.29 -15.77
C ILE A 454 13.70 15.84 -16.91
N TYR A 455 12.48 16.32 -16.64
CA TYR A 455 11.57 16.83 -17.68
C TYR A 455 12.19 17.94 -18.51
N GLU A 456 12.78 18.94 -17.87
CA GLU A 456 13.39 20.09 -18.54
C GLU A 456 14.61 19.66 -19.39
N GLU A 457 15.46 18.80 -18.84
CA GLU A 457 16.66 18.30 -19.53
C GLU A 457 16.28 17.50 -20.79
N ASP A 458 15.33 16.57 -20.64
CA ASP A 458 14.87 15.76 -21.77
C ASP A 458 14.07 16.57 -22.79
N HIS A 459 13.26 17.56 -22.38
CA HIS A 459 12.54 18.45 -23.30
C HIS A 459 13.51 19.22 -24.21
N ILE A 460 14.60 19.75 -23.65
CA ILE A 460 15.66 20.43 -24.41
C ILE A 460 16.39 19.46 -25.34
N GLN A 461 16.68 18.24 -24.88
CA GLN A 461 17.45 17.26 -25.66
C GLN A 461 16.61 16.61 -26.78
N TYR A 462 15.32 16.43 -26.55
CA TYR A 462 14.39 15.73 -27.41
C TYR A 462 13.17 16.60 -27.75
N GLU A 463 13.40 17.72 -28.45
CA GLU A 463 12.41 18.78 -28.75
C GLU A 463 11.08 18.29 -29.39
N ASN A 464 11.05 17.08 -29.96
CA ASN A 464 9.85 16.50 -30.57
C ASN A 464 9.05 15.58 -29.64
N TRP A 465 9.58 15.27 -28.45
CA TRP A 465 8.89 14.39 -27.51
C TRP A 465 7.71 15.12 -26.88
N CYS A 466 6.54 14.50 -26.94
CA CYS A 466 5.42 14.88 -26.10
C CYS A 466 5.55 14.12 -24.78
N ILE A 467 5.75 14.83 -23.65
CA ILE A 467 6.01 14.19 -22.36
C ILE A 467 4.85 14.37 -21.38
N TYR A 468 4.76 13.47 -20.40
CA TYR A 468 3.84 13.56 -19.25
C TYR A 468 4.33 12.70 -18.08
N GLY A 469 3.80 12.97 -16.89
CA GLY A 469 3.96 12.08 -15.74
C GLY A 469 3.00 10.90 -15.80
N SER A 470 3.50 9.71 -16.14
CA SER A 470 2.68 8.50 -16.14
C SER A 470 2.41 7.96 -14.74
N GLU A 471 3.25 8.32 -13.76
CA GLU A 471 3.09 8.00 -12.34
C GLU A 471 3.82 9.02 -11.47
N THR A 472 3.14 9.70 -10.55
CA THR A 472 3.72 10.77 -9.70
C THR A 472 3.27 10.67 -8.24
N ALA A 473 3.87 11.46 -7.35
CA ALA A 473 3.65 11.48 -5.90
C ALA A 473 4.07 10.20 -5.15
N ALA A 474 3.24 9.15 -5.13
CA ALA A 474 3.42 7.95 -4.30
C ALA A 474 3.66 8.22 -2.80
N ARG A 475 3.03 9.27 -2.27
CA ARG A 475 2.99 9.57 -0.84
C ARG A 475 1.99 8.67 -0.12
N VAL A 476 2.24 8.33 1.15
CA VAL A 476 1.40 7.39 1.92
C VAL A 476 0.76 8.05 3.12
N SER A 477 -0.52 7.73 3.37
CA SER A 477 -1.28 8.24 4.51
C SER A 477 -2.40 7.28 4.91
N SER A 478 -2.75 7.29 6.19
CA SER A 478 -3.93 6.63 6.77
C SER A 478 -4.95 7.68 7.18
N ARG A 479 -6.23 7.43 6.87
CA ARG A 479 -7.33 8.36 7.18
C ARG A 479 -7.41 8.66 8.69
N GLY A 480 -7.31 9.94 9.05
CA GLY A 480 -7.50 10.40 10.43
C GLY A 480 -6.38 10.01 11.41
N ILE A 481 -5.22 9.59 10.91
CA ILE A 481 -4.03 9.31 11.71
C ILE A 481 -3.04 10.46 11.56
N TYR A 482 -2.51 10.97 12.67
CA TYR A 482 -1.61 12.11 12.70
C TYR A 482 -0.44 11.82 13.63
N HIS A 483 0.77 11.70 13.08
CA HIS A 483 1.99 11.50 13.85
C HIS A 483 2.78 12.81 13.92
N PHE A 484 2.86 13.39 15.12
CA PHE A 484 3.46 14.70 15.35
C PHE A 484 4.93 14.57 15.77
N PRO A 485 5.79 15.55 15.40
CA PRO A 485 5.47 16.77 14.64
C PRO A 485 5.56 16.57 13.12
N LYS A 486 4.82 17.39 12.37
CA LYS A 486 4.73 17.38 10.89
C LYS A 486 6.09 17.52 10.19
N ASN A 487 7.03 18.25 10.78
CA ASN A 487 8.36 18.46 10.19
C ASN A 487 9.30 17.25 10.34
N THR A 488 8.89 16.20 11.03
CA THR A 488 9.70 14.98 11.20
C THR A 488 9.28 13.93 10.17
N PRO A 489 10.17 13.52 9.25
CA PRO A 489 9.86 12.48 8.28
C PRO A 489 9.79 11.10 8.96
N ILE A 490 8.77 10.32 8.63
CA ILE A 490 8.51 9.01 9.23
C ILE A 490 8.50 7.96 8.12
N LYS A 491 9.33 6.93 8.27
CA LYS A 491 9.37 5.81 7.33
C LYS A 491 8.39 4.71 7.70
N THR A 492 8.38 4.33 8.97
CA THR A 492 7.52 3.31 9.57
C THR A 492 7.22 3.75 11.00
N HIS A 493 6.10 3.30 11.55
CA HIS A 493 5.64 3.63 12.88
C HIS A 493 5.04 2.39 13.56
N ASP A 494 5.03 2.36 14.90
CA ASP A 494 4.70 1.14 15.68
C ASP A 494 3.24 0.68 15.50
N ASP A 495 2.34 1.60 15.15
CA ASP A 495 0.93 1.31 14.86
C ASP A 495 0.66 0.78 13.47
N LEU A 496 1.71 0.66 12.64
CA LEU A 496 1.64 0.26 11.25
C LEU A 496 0.73 1.16 10.41
N GLN A 497 0.58 2.43 10.82
CA GLN A 497 -0.20 3.43 10.09
C GLN A 497 0.73 4.47 9.45
N CYS A 498 0.19 5.23 8.50
CA CYS A 498 0.87 6.37 7.89
C CYS A 498 0.16 7.67 8.29
N SER A 499 0.92 8.72 8.60
CA SER A 499 0.38 10.01 9.02
C SER A 499 -0.22 10.79 7.85
N SER A 500 -1.36 11.44 8.07
CA SER A 500 -2.02 12.37 7.13
C SER A 500 -1.43 13.79 7.17
N LEU A 501 -0.40 14.05 7.97
CA LEU A 501 0.32 15.34 7.98
C LEU A 501 1.33 15.49 6.83
N ASP A 502 1.28 14.60 5.84
CA ASP A 502 2.20 14.56 4.71
C ASP A 502 3.68 14.38 5.13
N ASN A 503 3.94 13.64 6.20
CA ASN A 503 5.28 13.34 6.72
C ASN A 503 5.66 11.86 6.66
N SER A 504 4.76 10.97 6.23
CA SER A 504 5.03 9.54 6.02
C SER A 504 5.52 9.22 4.61
N LYS A 505 6.50 8.31 4.49
CA LYS A 505 7.22 8.02 3.24
C LYS A 505 7.11 6.57 2.78
N SER A 506 6.70 6.34 1.53
CA SER A 506 6.52 5.01 0.93
C SER A 506 7.82 4.29 0.58
N GLY A 507 8.83 5.01 0.07
CA GLY A 507 10.12 4.46 -0.36
C GLY A 507 10.53 4.97 -1.73
N LEU A 508 10.83 4.05 -2.65
CA LEU A 508 11.05 4.38 -4.07
C LEU A 508 9.81 5.11 -4.60
N GLY A 509 10.01 6.20 -5.35
CA GLY A 509 8.92 7.02 -5.88
C GLY A 509 8.39 8.11 -4.94
N ASP A 510 8.73 8.10 -3.65
CA ASP A 510 8.27 9.11 -2.66
C ASP A 510 8.63 10.54 -3.11
N ARG A 511 7.61 11.26 -3.58
CA ARG A 511 7.64 12.69 -3.87
C ARG A 511 6.60 13.36 -2.98
N ASP A 512 7.00 14.48 -2.41
CA ASP A 512 6.08 15.38 -1.72
C ASP A 512 4.91 15.72 -2.67
N SER A 513 3.67 15.58 -2.20
CA SER A 513 2.49 15.78 -3.03
C SER A 513 2.42 17.20 -3.60
N GLN A 514 2.84 18.21 -2.83
CA GLN A 514 2.91 19.59 -3.32
C GLN A 514 4.00 19.73 -4.39
N TYR A 515 5.15 19.07 -4.20
CA TYR A 515 6.21 19.07 -5.21
C TYR A 515 5.74 18.52 -6.56
N SER A 516 5.04 17.38 -6.60
CA SER A 516 4.54 16.81 -7.86
C SER A 516 3.47 17.71 -8.53
N ILE A 517 2.63 18.39 -7.74
CA ILE A 517 1.69 19.40 -8.28
C ILE A 517 2.46 20.58 -8.88
N ILE A 518 3.41 21.15 -8.14
CA ILE A 518 4.21 22.31 -8.55
C ILE A 518 5.03 22.01 -9.80
N ALA A 519 5.73 20.87 -9.82
CA ALA A 519 6.58 20.48 -10.94
C ALA A 519 5.78 20.34 -12.25
N ASP A 520 4.57 19.79 -12.18
CA ASP A 520 3.70 19.70 -13.35
C ASP A 520 3.06 21.06 -13.72
N ARG A 521 2.60 21.84 -12.74
CA ARG A 521 2.10 23.22 -12.95
C ARG A 521 3.10 24.08 -13.70
N ASP A 522 4.38 23.99 -13.30
CA ASP A 522 5.47 24.84 -13.79
C ASP A 522 6.12 24.31 -15.07
N THR A 523 5.69 23.16 -15.59
CA THR A 523 6.16 22.59 -16.88
C THR A 523 5.04 22.66 -17.94
N PRO A 524 4.89 23.78 -18.66
CA PRO A 524 3.79 23.96 -19.61
C PRO A 524 3.84 23.01 -20.81
N PHE A 525 5.04 22.52 -21.16
CA PHE A 525 5.26 21.52 -22.22
C PHE A 525 4.82 20.10 -21.82
N SER A 526 4.77 19.79 -20.52
CA SER A 526 4.20 18.53 -20.04
C SER A 526 2.68 18.52 -20.25
N ALA A 527 2.15 17.42 -20.77
CA ALA A 527 0.71 17.23 -20.92
C ALA A 527 -0.04 17.12 -19.59
N GLY A 528 0.64 16.80 -18.49
CA GLY A 528 0.05 16.62 -17.16
C GLY A 528 0.66 15.43 -16.42
N GLN A 529 -0.11 14.86 -15.48
CA GLN A 529 0.34 13.77 -14.62
C GLN A 529 -0.76 12.74 -14.29
N PHE A 530 -0.35 11.57 -13.78
CA PHE A 530 -1.21 10.58 -13.14
C PHE A 530 -0.65 10.23 -11.75
N ILE A 531 -1.33 10.64 -10.68
CA ILE A 531 -0.84 10.41 -9.32
C ILE A 531 -1.03 8.94 -8.89
N TRP A 532 -0.09 8.40 -8.11
CA TRP A 532 -0.19 7.10 -7.45
C TRP A 532 -0.69 7.29 -6.00
N THR A 533 -1.95 7.00 -5.65
CA THR A 533 -3.10 6.61 -6.50
C THR A 533 -4.33 7.45 -6.18
N GLY A 534 -5.40 7.29 -6.98
CA GLY A 534 -6.70 7.90 -6.69
C GLY A 534 -7.39 7.27 -5.47
N PHE A 535 -7.57 5.94 -5.52
CA PHE A 535 -8.08 5.12 -4.42
C PHE A 535 -6.97 4.21 -3.87
N ASP A 536 -7.04 3.90 -2.57
CA ASP A 536 -6.35 2.75 -2.02
C ASP A 536 -6.93 1.49 -2.65
N TYR A 537 -6.09 0.47 -2.70
CA TYR A 537 -6.36 -0.83 -3.29
C TYR A 537 -5.84 -1.91 -2.34
N ILE A 538 -6.27 -3.14 -2.55
CA ILE A 538 -5.81 -4.27 -1.74
C ILE A 538 -4.42 -4.71 -2.23
N GLY A 539 -3.54 -5.08 -1.29
CA GLY A 539 -2.14 -5.41 -1.58
C GLY A 539 -1.22 -4.19 -1.58
N GLU A 540 0.05 -4.43 -1.96
CA GLU A 540 1.13 -3.43 -1.98
C GLU A 540 1.15 -2.47 -0.76
N PRO A 541 1.14 -3.01 0.47
CA PRO A 541 0.96 -2.25 1.71
C PRO A 541 2.21 -1.44 2.14
N SER A 542 2.99 -0.95 1.18
CA SER A 542 4.21 -0.17 1.44
C SER A 542 3.89 1.03 2.34
N PRO A 543 4.67 1.27 3.42
CA PRO A 543 5.98 0.69 3.73
C PRO A 543 5.93 -0.56 4.62
N TYR A 544 4.76 -1.17 4.86
CA TYR A 544 4.55 -2.31 5.75
C TYR A 544 4.25 -3.62 4.99
N PHE A 545 3.74 -4.63 5.71
CA PHE A 545 3.26 -5.92 5.21
C PHE A 545 1.80 -6.19 5.65
N THR A 546 1.00 -5.13 5.74
CA THR A 546 -0.43 -5.18 6.04
C THR A 546 -1.24 -5.62 4.80
N LYS A 547 -2.57 -5.48 4.75
CA LYS A 547 -3.36 -6.02 3.63
C LYS A 547 -3.73 -5.02 2.52
N ASN A 548 -3.69 -3.71 2.78
CA ASN A 548 -4.09 -2.67 1.83
C ASN A 548 -2.98 -1.62 1.63
N ALA A 549 -3.00 -0.98 0.46
CA ALA A 549 -2.17 0.17 0.15
C ALA A 549 -2.51 1.39 1.02
N TYR A 550 -1.57 2.34 1.09
CA TYR A 550 -1.71 3.62 1.79
C TYR A 550 -1.62 4.84 0.83
N PHE A 551 -1.53 4.60 -0.47
CA PHE A 551 -1.23 5.61 -1.51
C PHE A 551 -2.42 6.45 -1.95
N GLY A 552 -3.63 5.94 -1.79
CA GLY A 552 -4.85 6.53 -2.29
C GLY A 552 -5.20 7.84 -1.60
N GLN A 553 -5.77 8.76 -2.36
CA GLN A 553 -6.39 9.98 -1.80
C GLN A 553 -7.73 9.66 -1.12
N VAL A 554 -8.28 8.49 -1.44
CA VAL A 554 -9.50 7.92 -0.86
C VAL A 554 -9.17 6.50 -0.40
N ASP A 555 -9.64 6.10 0.79
CA ASP A 555 -9.43 4.74 1.28
C ASP A 555 -10.29 3.68 0.54
N THR A 556 -10.07 2.39 0.81
CA THR A 556 -10.79 1.29 0.14
C THR A 556 -12.31 1.32 0.38
N ALA A 557 -12.75 1.94 1.48
CA ALA A 557 -14.17 2.14 1.82
C ALA A 557 -14.78 3.36 1.09
N GLY A 558 -13.97 4.15 0.39
CA GLY A 558 -14.44 5.37 -0.25
C GLY A 558 -14.64 6.52 0.73
N PHE A 559 -13.85 6.59 1.79
CA PHE A 559 -13.74 7.77 2.64
C PHE A 559 -12.49 8.57 2.24
N LYS A 560 -12.67 9.87 2.05
CA LYS A 560 -11.62 10.79 1.63
C LYS A 560 -10.57 10.93 2.74
N LYS A 561 -9.29 10.88 2.38
CA LYS A 561 -8.17 11.28 3.25
C LYS A 561 -7.93 12.78 3.12
N ASP A 562 -7.12 13.36 4.00
CA ASP A 562 -6.85 14.80 3.98
C ASP A 562 -6.19 15.24 2.65
N SER A 563 -5.31 14.41 2.08
CA SER A 563 -4.62 14.67 0.82
C SER A 563 -5.55 14.79 -0.40
N TYR A 564 -6.77 14.22 -0.35
CA TYR A 564 -7.81 14.47 -1.36
C TYR A 564 -8.07 15.96 -1.55
N TYR A 565 -8.12 16.71 -0.45
CA TYR A 565 -8.47 18.12 -0.46
C TYR A 565 -7.31 19.01 -0.91
N LEU A 566 -6.06 18.53 -0.79
CA LEU A 566 -4.90 19.17 -1.43
C LEU A 566 -5.01 19.11 -2.96
N TYR A 567 -5.30 17.95 -3.53
CA TYR A 567 -5.52 17.86 -4.98
C TYR A 567 -6.76 18.64 -5.42
N GLN A 568 -7.83 18.59 -4.63
CA GLN A 568 -9.04 19.38 -4.90
C GLN A 568 -8.77 20.89 -4.90
N SER A 569 -7.90 21.40 -4.00
CA SER A 569 -7.59 22.83 -4.00
C SER A 569 -6.82 23.26 -5.24
N GLU A 570 -5.96 22.39 -5.77
CA GLU A 570 -5.11 22.75 -6.91
C GLU A 570 -5.74 22.44 -8.27
N TRP A 571 -6.74 21.55 -8.31
CA TRP A 571 -7.40 21.12 -9.54
C TRP A 571 -8.79 21.72 -9.76
N THR A 572 -9.30 22.53 -8.82
CA THR A 572 -10.60 23.21 -8.95
C THR A 572 -10.50 24.72 -8.79
N ASP A 573 -11.38 25.48 -9.44
CA ASP A 573 -11.41 26.95 -9.36
C ASP A 573 -12.37 27.41 -8.25
N TYR A 574 -11.86 28.18 -7.29
CA TYR A 574 -12.62 28.73 -6.16
C TYR A 574 -13.84 29.57 -6.58
N ARG A 575 -13.85 30.13 -7.80
CA ARG A 575 -14.99 30.90 -8.33
C ARG A 575 -16.20 30.03 -8.64
N THR A 576 -15.98 28.74 -8.88
CA THR A 576 -17.05 27.78 -9.21
C THR A 576 -17.24 26.73 -8.12
N ASN A 577 -16.17 26.40 -7.38
CA ASN A 577 -16.14 25.42 -6.32
C ASN A 577 -15.19 25.88 -5.20
N PRO A 578 -15.56 26.88 -4.38
CA PRO A 578 -14.71 27.33 -3.28
C PRO A 578 -14.61 26.24 -2.20
N ILE A 579 -13.38 25.92 -1.80
CA ILE A 579 -13.13 24.93 -0.76
C ILE A 579 -12.13 25.44 0.28
N VAL A 580 -12.32 25.00 1.53
CA VAL A 580 -11.31 25.01 2.58
C VAL A 580 -11.50 23.73 3.39
N HIS A 581 -10.42 23.03 3.67
CA HIS A 581 -10.40 21.80 4.45
C HIS A 581 -9.38 21.94 5.56
N LEU A 582 -9.78 21.63 6.79
CA LEU A 582 -8.99 21.77 8.01
C LEU A 582 -8.60 20.39 8.56
N LEU A 583 -7.32 20.23 8.88
CA LEU A 583 -6.79 19.05 9.58
C LEU A 583 -5.85 19.46 10.72
N PRO A 584 -5.72 18.66 11.80
CA PRO A 584 -6.38 17.38 12.09
C PRO A 584 -7.78 17.53 12.74
N TYR A 585 -8.36 16.44 13.25
CA TYR A 585 -9.48 16.51 14.22
C TYR A 585 -9.04 17.24 15.51
N TRP A 586 -9.97 17.63 16.41
CA TRP A 586 -9.65 18.50 17.56
C TRP A 586 -9.90 17.88 18.95
N ASP A 587 -9.27 16.73 19.25
CA ASP A 587 -9.42 16.02 20.54
C ASP A 587 -8.07 15.41 21.02
N PHE A 588 -7.24 16.21 21.71
CA PHE A 588 -5.88 15.84 22.14
C PHE A 588 -5.67 16.03 23.65
N ASN A 589 -4.41 15.98 24.10
CA ASN A 589 -4.02 16.31 25.47
C ASN A 589 -3.95 17.83 25.67
N GLU A 590 -4.44 18.34 26.79
CA GLU A 590 -4.43 19.77 27.09
C GLU A 590 -3.00 20.35 27.00
N GLY A 591 -2.83 21.40 26.18
CA GLY A 591 -1.56 22.06 25.96
C GLY A 591 -0.52 21.30 25.13
N GLN A 592 -0.86 20.14 24.54
CA GLN A 592 -0.02 19.46 23.55
C GLN A 592 0.12 20.34 22.30
N LEU A 593 1.32 20.43 21.72
CA LEU A 593 1.51 21.16 20.47
C LEU A 593 0.94 20.37 19.28
N ILE A 594 0.03 20.99 18.53
CA ILE A 594 -0.64 20.41 17.37
C ILE A 594 -0.26 21.18 16.11
N ASP A 595 0.22 20.46 15.10
CA ASP A 595 0.39 20.98 13.75
C ASP A 595 -0.97 21.00 13.05
N VAL A 596 -1.44 22.20 12.70
CA VAL A 596 -2.71 22.45 12.02
C VAL A 596 -2.41 22.86 10.58
N MET A 597 -3.12 22.27 9.63
CA MET A 597 -2.98 22.58 8.20
C MET A 597 -4.33 22.91 7.57
N THR A 598 -4.31 23.74 6.53
CA THR A 598 -5.49 24.01 5.70
C THR A 598 -5.17 23.84 4.22
N TYR A 599 -6.03 23.10 3.52
CA TYR A 599 -6.03 23.05 2.04
C TYR A 599 -7.20 23.89 1.52
N SER A 600 -6.91 24.87 0.68
CA SER A 600 -7.93 25.77 0.11
C SER A 600 -7.47 26.23 -1.26
N ASN A 601 -8.41 26.42 -2.18
CA ASN A 601 -8.14 27.04 -3.49
C ASN A 601 -8.27 28.57 -3.47
N ALA A 602 -8.56 29.14 -2.31
CA ALA A 602 -8.70 30.57 -2.10
C ALA A 602 -7.33 31.24 -1.88
N PRO A 603 -7.15 32.49 -2.31
CA PRO A 603 -5.88 33.20 -2.15
C PRO A 603 -5.48 33.44 -0.69
N LYS A 604 -6.44 33.40 0.25
CA LYS A 604 -6.21 33.70 1.66
C LYS A 604 -7.04 32.80 2.57
N THR A 605 -6.41 32.27 3.62
CA THR A 605 -7.07 31.51 4.69
C THR A 605 -6.70 32.08 6.06
N GLU A 606 -7.67 32.19 6.97
CA GLU A 606 -7.45 32.60 8.35
C GLU A 606 -7.94 31.52 9.31
N LEU A 607 -7.15 31.27 10.36
CA LEU A 607 -7.46 30.27 11.37
C LEU A 607 -7.96 30.95 12.65
N PHE A 608 -9.02 30.41 13.24
CA PHE A 608 -9.59 30.86 14.51
C PHE A 608 -9.66 29.70 15.51
N LEU A 609 -9.21 29.94 16.74
CA LEU A 609 -9.45 29.06 17.88
C LEU A 609 -10.39 29.77 18.85
N ASN A 610 -11.57 29.19 19.12
CA ASN A 610 -12.56 29.79 20.03
C ASN A 610 -12.89 31.26 19.69
N ASN A 611 -13.06 31.55 18.39
CA ASN A 611 -13.30 32.88 17.82
C ASN A 611 -12.14 33.89 17.95
N GLN A 612 -10.94 33.44 18.34
CA GLN A 612 -9.73 34.26 18.34
C GLN A 612 -8.88 33.92 17.12
N SER A 613 -8.54 34.92 16.32
CA SER A 613 -7.66 34.74 15.16
C SER A 613 -6.26 34.31 15.62
N ILE A 614 -5.79 33.21 15.03
CA ILE A 614 -4.43 32.66 15.20
C ILE A 614 -3.50 33.20 14.10
N GLY A 615 -4.06 33.67 13.00
CA GLY A 615 -3.32 34.33 11.93
C GLY A 615 -3.87 34.00 10.54
N VAL A 616 -3.46 34.84 9.59
CA VAL A 616 -3.79 34.73 8.17
C VAL A 616 -2.59 34.13 7.43
N VAL A 617 -2.86 33.21 6.49
CA VAL A 617 -1.91 32.75 5.49
C VAL A 617 -2.44 33.08 4.10
N GLU A 618 -1.59 33.69 3.27
CA GLU A 618 -1.83 33.90 1.85
C GLU A 618 -1.11 32.80 1.05
N VAL A 619 -1.80 32.24 0.04
CA VAL A 619 -1.28 31.16 -0.80
C VAL A 619 -1.26 31.63 -2.25
N ASP A 620 -0.08 31.67 -2.86
CA ASP A 620 0.07 31.90 -4.31
C ASP A 620 -0.03 30.56 -5.04
N HIS A 621 -1.25 30.12 -5.39
CA HIS A 621 -1.46 28.89 -6.15
C HIS A 621 -0.78 28.88 -7.53
N LYS A 622 -0.51 30.07 -8.09
CA LYS A 622 0.02 30.19 -9.45
C LYS A 622 1.54 30.04 -9.52
N ASN A 623 2.28 30.60 -8.56
CA ASN A 623 3.76 30.58 -8.58
C ASN A 623 4.39 30.15 -7.24
N GLY A 624 3.59 29.95 -6.20
CA GLY A 624 4.04 29.60 -4.87
C GLY A 624 4.65 28.20 -4.82
N GLN A 625 5.55 28.02 -3.85
CA GLN A 625 6.20 26.73 -3.53
C GLN A 625 5.62 26.07 -2.28
N LYS A 626 4.55 26.65 -1.73
CA LYS A 626 3.77 26.15 -0.61
C LYS A 626 2.30 26.41 -0.93
N LEU A 627 1.50 25.36 -0.93
CA LEU A 627 0.12 25.34 -1.43
C LEU A 627 -0.91 25.24 -0.29
N ASN A 628 -0.47 25.39 0.96
CA ASN A 628 -1.29 25.18 2.14
C ASN A 628 -0.97 26.15 3.28
N GLY A 629 -1.97 26.38 4.14
CA GLY A 629 -1.80 27.08 5.43
C GLY A 629 -1.26 26.12 6.48
N GLU A 630 -0.38 26.61 7.36
CA GLU A 630 0.21 25.82 8.44
C GLU A 630 0.40 26.65 9.71
N TRP A 631 0.01 26.09 10.85
CA TRP A 631 0.18 26.65 12.18
C TRP A 631 0.62 25.55 13.16
N GLN A 632 1.30 25.94 14.23
CA GLN A 632 1.53 25.05 15.37
C GLN A 632 1.02 25.73 16.63
N ILE A 633 0.01 25.15 17.26
CA ILE A 633 -0.68 25.75 18.40
C ILE A 633 -0.89 24.73 19.53
N PRO A 634 -0.84 25.15 20.80
CA PRO A 634 -1.19 24.29 21.91
C PRO A 634 -2.68 23.94 21.85
N TYR A 635 -3.02 22.66 21.99
CA TYR A 635 -4.39 22.20 22.07
C TYR A 635 -5.09 22.84 23.27
N GLN A 636 -6.27 23.40 22.98
CA GLN A 636 -7.24 23.86 23.96
C GLN A 636 -8.60 23.36 23.51
N LYS A 637 -9.36 22.76 24.43
CA LYS A 637 -10.73 22.30 24.16
C LYS A 637 -11.58 23.44 23.57
N GLY A 638 -12.32 23.13 22.51
CA GLY A 638 -13.17 24.12 21.83
C GLY A 638 -13.35 23.84 20.34
N THR A 639 -13.47 24.91 19.56
CA THR A 639 -13.66 24.84 18.10
C THR A 639 -12.54 25.56 17.38
N LEU A 640 -11.99 24.88 16.39
CA LEU A 640 -11.05 25.42 15.42
C LEU A 640 -11.79 25.65 14.10
N THR A 641 -11.66 26.84 13.53
CA THR A 641 -12.38 27.25 12.30
C THR A 641 -11.40 27.85 11.31
N ALA A 642 -11.40 27.33 10.08
CA ALA A 642 -10.68 27.90 8.94
C ALA A 642 -11.65 28.69 8.05
N VAL A 643 -11.30 29.94 7.73
CA VAL A 643 -12.11 30.83 6.88
C VAL A 643 -11.30 31.17 5.64
N ALA A 644 -11.84 30.89 4.46
CA ALA A 644 -11.22 31.21 3.18
C ALA A 644 -11.83 32.48 2.57
N TYR A 645 -10.95 33.34 2.03
CA TYR A 645 -11.31 34.64 1.48
C TYR A 645 -10.91 34.77 0.00
N ASP A 646 -11.73 35.47 -0.79
CA ASP A 646 -11.36 35.90 -2.13
C ASP A 646 -10.38 37.09 -2.13
N GLU A 647 -9.98 37.55 -3.31
CA GLU A 647 -9.08 38.70 -3.50
C GLU A 647 -9.64 40.04 -2.98
N ASN A 648 -10.92 40.10 -2.61
CA ASN A 648 -11.61 41.28 -2.08
C ASN A 648 -11.95 41.13 -0.58
N ASP A 649 -11.35 40.16 0.11
CA ASP A 649 -11.61 39.82 1.52
C ASP A 649 -13.06 39.36 1.80
N ASN A 650 -13.79 38.87 0.80
CA ASN A 650 -15.10 38.23 1.04
C ASN A 650 -14.89 36.78 1.49
N VAL A 651 -15.64 36.35 2.51
CA VAL A 651 -15.67 34.94 2.92
C VAL A 651 -16.37 34.11 1.84
N ILE A 652 -15.68 33.09 1.32
CA ILE A 652 -16.19 32.21 0.26
C ILE A 652 -16.34 30.75 0.69
N ALA A 653 -15.60 30.31 1.72
CA ALA A 653 -15.75 28.98 2.31
C ALA A 653 -15.33 29.00 3.79
N THR A 654 -15.84 28.03 4.56
CA THR A 654 -15.51 27.85 5.98
C THR A 654 -15.53 26.37 6.31
N ASP A 655 -14.57 25.92 7.11
CA ASP A 655 -14.53 24.56 7.67
C ASP A 655 -14.21 24.63 9.16
N SER A 656 -14.67 23.66 9.94
CA SER A 656 -14.50 23.66 11.39
C SER A 656 -14.44 22.27 12.00
N VAL A 657 -13.52 22.11 12.94
CA VAL A 657 -13.41 20.91 13.79
C VAL A 657 -13.61 21.31 15.25
N THR A 658 -14.36 20.51 15.99
CA THR A 658 -14.71 20.77 17.39
C THR A 658 -14.30 19.59 18.26
N SER A 659 -13.86 19.87 19.49
CA SER A 659 -13.59 18.83 20.47
C SER A 659 -14.85 18.05 20.83
N PHE A 660 -14.71 16.73 20.93
CA PHE A 660 -15.82 15.80 21.12
C PHE A 660 -15.60 14.87 22.32
N GLY A 661 -16.70 14.34 22.85
CA GLY A 661 -16.73 13.31 23.90
C GLY A 661 -16.73 11.88 23.37
N ASP A 662 -17.15 10.95 24.22
CA ASP A 662 -17.38 9.55 23.83
C ASP A 662 -18.59 9.44 22.90
N GLY A 663 -18.52 8.51 21.94
CA GLY A 663 -19.66 8.21 21.08
C GLY A 663 -20.79 7.59 21.91
N VAL A 664 -21.99 8.15 21.81
CA VAL A 664 -23.20 7.65 22.50
C VAL A 664 -24.33 7.30 21.54
N LYS A 665 -24.23 7.74 20.28
CA LYS A 665 -25.29 7.57 19.28
C LYS A 665 -24.68 7.20 17.93
N ILE A 666 -25.26 6.18 17.30
CA ILE A 666 -24.95 5.78 15.93
C ILE A 666 -25.68 6.72 14.96
N VAL A 667 -24.97 7.19 13.94
CA VAL A 667 -25.52 8.01 12.86
C VAL A 667 -25.18 7.37 11.52
N THR A 668 -26.20 7.25 10.68
CA THR A 668 -26.13 6.65 9.35
C THR A 668 -26.26 7.73 8.28
N LYS A 669 -25.55 7.55 7.17
CA LYS A 669 -25.72 8.34 5.95
C LYS A 669 -25.63 7.40 4.76
N TYR A 670 -26.60 7.45 3.86
CA TYR A 670 -26.59 6.68 2.63
C TYR A 670 -26.64 7.62 1.43
N ASP A 671 -26.05 7.17 0.32
CA ASP A 671 -26.04 7.91 -0.94
C ASP A 671 -27.42 7.98 -1.60
N GLN A 672 -28.24 6.95 -1.40
CA GLN A 672 -29.63 6.87 -1.82
C GLN A 672 -30.47 5.99 -0.88
N CYS A 673 -31.78 6.24 -0.81
CA CYS A 673 -32.72 5.47 0.02
C CYS A 673 -33.49 4.38 -0.77
N GLU A 674 -33.33 4.35 -2.08
CA GLU A 674 -34.00 3.44 -2.99
C GLU A 674 -32.96 2.79 -3.91
N LEU A 675 -33.12 1.50 -4.19
CA LEU A 675 -32.36 0.77 -5.21
C LEU A 675 -33.32 0.10 -6.19
N ILE A 676 -32.83 -0.23 -7.37
CA ILE A 676 -33.58 -1.02 -8.35
C ILE A 676 -33.38 -2.50 -8.03
N ALA A 677 -34.47 -3.28 -7.97
CA ALA A 677 -34.45 -4.73 -7.71
C ALA A 677 -33.88 -5.55 -8.90
N ASN A 678 -32.66 -5.25 -9.32
CA ASN A 678 -31.98 -5.85 -10.46
C ASN A 678 -30.84 -6.81 -10.07
N GLY A 679 -30.62 -7.04 -8.77
CA GLY A 679 -29.53 -7.88 -8.24
C GLY A 679 -28.13 -7.23 -8.22
N GLN A 680 -27.94 -6.09 -8.88
CA GLN A 680 -26.64 -5.44 -9.10
C GLN A 680 -26.55 -4.03 -8.50
N ASP A 681 -27.67 -3.33 -8.33
CA ASP A 681 -27.73 -1.99 -7.76
C ASP A 681 -27.31 -1.99 -6.29
N LEU A 682 -26.69 -0.90 -5.84
CA LEU A 682 -26.04 -0.80 -4.53
C LEU A 682 -26.48 0.45 -3.78
N ILE A 683 -26.55 0.34 -2.46
CA ILE A 683 -26.61 1.46 -1.52
C ILE A 683 -25.33 1.43 -0.69
N PHE A 684 -24.67 2.58 -0.57
CA PHE A 684 -23.47 2.77 0.24
C PHE A 684 -23.87 3.49 1.53
N LEU A 685 -23.97 2.73 2.63
CA LEU A 685 -24.39 3.23 3.93
C LEU A 685 -23.15 3.46 4.82
N GLU A 686 -22.81 4.73 5.04
CA GLU A 686 -21.83 5.19 6.01
C GLU A 686 -22.41 5.12 7.43
N ILE A 687 -21.66 4.51 8.34
CA ILE A 687 -21.96 4.35 9.76
C ILE A 687 -20.91 5.15 10.54
N THR A 688 -21.37 6.04 11.41
CA THR A 688 -20.54 6.90 12.26
C THR A 688 -21.11 6.98 13.67
N THR A 689 -20.40 7.66 14.57
CA THR A 689 -20.90 7.97 15.91
C THR A 689 -20.76 9.44 16.23
N VAL A 690 -21.72 9.95 17.01
CA VAL A 690 -21.67 11.28 17.62
C VAL A 690 -21.69 11.20 19.14
N ASP A 691 -21.15 12.22 19.79
CA ASP A 691 -21.18 12.38 21.24
C ASP A 691 -22.53 12.93 21.75
N GLU A 692 -22.62 13.20 23.05
CA GLU A 692 -23.81 13.76 23.71
C GLU A 692 -24.22 15.16 23.20
N GLN A 693 -23.33 15.85 22.47
CA GLN A 693 -23.57 17.16 21.86
C GLN A 693 -23.81 17.05 20.34
N ASP A 694 -24.05 15.84 19.83
CA ASP A 694 -24.18 15.52 18.40
C ASP A 694 -22.93 15.92 17.57
N VAL A 695 -21.73 15.97 18.19
CA VAL A 695 -20.45 16.20 17.49
C VAL A 695 -19.87 14.86 17.01
N PHE A 696 -19.42 14.81 15.76
CA PHE A 696 -18.78 13.61 15.18
C PHE A 696 -17.51 13.21 15.95
N VAL A 697 -17.45 11.96 16.38
CA VAL A 697 -16.31 11.40 17.12
C VAL A 697 -15.28 10.86 16.12
N ALA A 698 -14.39 11.74 15.66
CA ALA A 698 -13.47 11.47 14.55
C ALA A 698 -12.44 10.36 14.82
N ASN A 699 -12.23 9.98 16.08
CA ASN A 699 -11.34 8.88 16.48
C ASN A 699 -12.09 7.66 17.01
N ALA A 700 -13.41 7.54 16.80
CA ALA A 700 -14.17 6.40 17.31
C ALA A 700 -13.74 5.08 16.65
N ARG A 701 -13.73 4.01 17.47
CA ARG A 701 -13.26 2.66 17.13
C ARG A 701 -14.27 1.56 17.46
N SER A 702 -15.50 1.93 17.82
CA SER A 702 -16.54 1.01 18.25
C SER A 702 -16.79 -0.10 17.22
N ARG A 703 -17.01 -1.33 17.69
CA ARG A 703 -17.41 -2.44 16.82
C ARG A 703 -18.88 -2.34 16.46
N MET A 704 -19.20 -2.46 15.18
CA MET A 704 -20.54 -2.38 14.63
C MET A 704 -20.94 -3.72 14.05
N ASP A 705 -22.07 -4.25 14.51
CA ASP A 705 -22.75 -5.40 13.91
C ASP A 705 -23.84 -4.91 12.97
N VAL A 706 -23.82 -5.38 11.73
CA VAL A 706 -24.75 -4.97 10.67
C VAL A 706 -25.48 -6.20 10.14
N SER A 707 -26.81 -6.13 10.12
CA SER A 707 -27.66 -7.15 9.49
C SER A 707 -28.62 -6.50 8.50
N VAL A 708 -28.82 -7.16 7.36
CA VAL A 708 -29.70 -6.70 6.29
C VAL A 708 -30.71 -7.80 5.99
N SER A 709 -31.99 -7.44 5.90
CA SER A 709 -33.08 -8.36 5.59
C SER A 709 -34.10 -7.74 4.64
N GLY A 710 -35.00 -8.56 4.09
CA GLY A 710 -35.98 -8.13 3.09
C GLY A 710 -35.44 -8.18 1.66
N ALA A 711 -35.76 -7.17 0.86
CA ALA A 711 -35.44 -7.08 -0.57
C ALA A 711 -33.99 -6.67 -0.90
N GLY A 712 -33.11 -6.65 0.11
CA GLY A 712 -31.70 -6.34 -0.01
C GLY A 712 -30.83 -7.37 0.71
N ARG A 713 -29.52 -7.29 0.50
CA ARG A 713 -28.51 -8.14 1.12
C ARG A 713 -27.24 -7.35 1.43
N LEU A 714 -26.57 -7.68 2.54
CA LEU A 714 -25.25 -7.13 2.84
C LEU A 714 -24.22 -7.87 1.99
N VAL A 715 -23.38 -7.12 1.26
CA VAL A 715 -22.35 -7.69 0.36
C VAL A 715 -20.94 -7.22 0.66
N GLY A 716 -20.75 -6.34 1.64
CA GLY A 716 -19.44 -5.84 2.04
C GLY A 716 -19.48 -4.93 3.27
N LEU A 717 -18.51 -5.07 4.16
CA LEU A 717 -18.17 -4.12 5.22
C LEU A 717 -16.72 -3.65 5.04
N ASP A 718 -16.48 -2.34 5.09
CA ASP A 718 -15.13 -1.78 4.96
C ASP A 718 -14.95 -0.50 5.78
N ASN A 719 -13.80 -0.34 6.41
CA ASN A 719 -13.44 0.86 7.15
C ASN A 719 -12.14 1.51 6.62
N GLY A 720 -11.46 0.92 5.64
CA GLY A 720 -10.20 1.44 5.09
C GLY A 720 -8.96 1.20 5.97
N ASP A 721 -9.07 0.52 7.12
CA ASP A 721 -7.92 0.20 7.96
C ASP A 721 -7.16 -1.00 7.38
N SER A 722 -5.93 -0.76 6.91
CA SER A 722 -5.04 -1.79 6.39
C SER A 722 -4.58 -2.79 7.47
N THR A 723 -4.67 -2.42 8.76
CA THR A 723 -4.34 -3.31 9.90
C THR A 723 -5.52 -4.12 10.43
N ASP A 724 -6.73 -3.94 9.87
CA ASP A 724 -7.94 -4.64 10.31
C ASP A 724 -8.21 -5.88 9.45
N TYR A 725 -7.99 -7.07 10.02
CA TYR A 725 -8.17 -8.34 9.34
C TYR A 725 -9.59 -8.94 9.49
N ASP A 726 -10.56 -8.19 10.02
CA ASP A 726 -11.97 -8.57 9.92
C ASP A 726 -12.35 -8.77 8.44
N SER A 727 -13.10 -9.85 8.17
CA SER A 727 -13.51 -10.21 6.82
C SER A 727 -14.36 -9.11 6.18
N TYR A 728 -14.03 -8.76 4.93
CA TYR A 728 -14.86 -7.88 4.10
C TYR A 728 -16.27 -8.42 3.90
N LYS A 729 -16.43 -9.74 3.91
CA LYS A 729 -17.71 -10.44 3.74
C LYS A 729 -18.33 -10.86 5.08
N GLY A 730 -17.92 -10.25 6.19
CA GLY A 730 -18.48 -10.48 7.54
C GLY A 730 -19.66 -9.55 7.88
N THR A 731 -20.30 -9.78 9.03
CA THR A 731 -21.39 -8.93 9.55
C THR A 731 -20.97 -8.03 10.72
N SER A 732 -19.71 -8.08 11.14
CA SER A 732 -19.18 -7.29 12.25
C SER A 732 -17.85 -6.67 11.89
N ARG A 733 -17.68 -5.37 12.13
CA ARG A 733 -16.41 -4.65 11.88
C ARG A 733 -16.25 -3.42 12.77
N LYS A 734 -15.01 -3.06 13.13
CA LYS A 734 -14.72 -1.81 13.85
C LYS A 734 -14.91 -0.57 12.98
N LEU A 735 -15.31 0.54 13.58
CA LEU A 735 -15.05 1.86 13.01
C LEU A 735 -13.52 2.08 12.93
N PHE A 736 -13.06 2.71 11.86
CA PHE A 736 -11.70 3.26 11.78
C PHE A 736 -11.81 4.76 11.60
N SER A 737 -11.14 5.53 12.47
CA SER A 737 -11.23 7.00 12.51
C SER A 737 -12.69 7.48 12.35
N GLY A 738 -13.58 6.89 13.17
CA GLY A 738 -14.99 7.25 13.27
C GLY A 738 -15.93 6.71 12.19
N LYS A 739 -15.45 5.95 11.19
CA LYS A 739 -16.27 5.54 10.03
C LYS A 739 -16.21 4.05 9.71
N LEU A 740 -17.33 3.52 9.22
CA LEU A 740 -17.49 2.20 8.60
C LEU A 740 -18.48 2.32 7.42
N LEU A 741 -18.21 1.62 6.33
CA LEU A 741 -19.10 1.48 5.18
C LEU A 741 -19.77 0.11 5.22
N ALA A 742 -21.10 0.10 5.03
CA ALA A 742 -21.87 -1.07 4.69
C ALA A 742 -22.39 -0.96 3.25
N ILE A 743 -22.16 -2.00 2.44
CA ILE A 743 -22.64 -2.07 1.05
C ILE A 743 -23.86 -2.99 1.01
N ILE A 744 -25.02 -2.41 0.68
CA ILE A 744 -26.28 -3.14 0.53
C ILE A 744 -26.56 -3.33 -0.97
N ALA A 745 -26.64 -4.58 -1.42
CA ALA A 745 -27.01 -4.89 -2.79
C ALA A 745 -28.49 -5.26 -2.92
N ALA A 746 -29.05 -4.97 -4.09
CA ALA A 746 -30.37 -5.40 -4.49
C ALA A 746 -30.51 -6.93 -4.48
N LYS A 747 -31.72 -7.42 -4.15
CA LYS A 747 -32.20 -8.73 -4.62
C LYS A 747 -32.95 -8.55 -5.95
N LEU A 748 -33.50 -9.63 -6.48
CA LEU A 748 -34.29 -9.60 -7.72
C LEU A 748 -35.76 -9.23 -7.48
N GLU A 749 -36.23 -9.34 -6.24
CA GLU A 749 -37.61 -9.04 -5.86
C GLU A 749 -37.70 -7.63 -5.24
N PRO A 750 -38.67 -6.79 -5.67
CA PRO A 750 -38.89 -5.49 -5.06
C PRO A 750 -39.53 -5.62 -3.68
N GLY A 751 -39.37 -4.60 -2.83
CA GLY A 751 -39.93 -4.60 -1.48
C GLY A 751 -39.14 -3.72 -0.51
N ASP A 752 -39.45 -3.85 0.78
CA ASP A 752 -38.75 -3.11 1.83
C ASP A 752 -37.43 -3.82 2.19
N ILE A 753 -36.43 -3.03 2.56
CA ILE A 753 -35.12 -3.47 3.03
C ILE A 753 -34.95 -2.94 4.45
N THR A 754 -34.64 -3.82 5.39
CA THR A 754 -34.37 -3.43 6.78
C THR A 754 -32.90 -3.64 7.09
N VAL A 755 -32.20 -2.55 7.43
CA VAL A 755 -30.80 -2.58 7.89
C VAL A 755 -30.79 -2.31 9.38
N THR A 756 -30.31 -3.26 10.17
CA THR A 756 -30.18 -3.14 11.62
C THR A 756 -28.71 -3.04 11.99
N ILE A 757 -28.35 -1.98 12.73
CA ILE A 757 -26.99 -1.70 13.18
C ILE A 757 -26.99 -1.66 14.70
N SER A 758 -26.16 -2.51 15.32
CA SER A 758 -26.01 -2.55 16.77
C SER A 758 -24.55 -2.47 17.18
N SER A 759 -24.31 -1.88 18.35
CA SER A 759 -23.00 -1.84 19.00
C SER A 759 -23.20 -1.80 20.50
N LYS A 760 -22.27 -2.39 21.26
CA LYS A 760 -22.36 -2.40 22.72
C LYS A 760 -22.25 -0.98 23.28
N GLY A 761 -23.22 -0.60 24.10
CA GLY A 761 -23.30 0.76 24.67
C GLY A 761 -24.06 1.77 23.81
N PHE A 762 -24.56 1.37 22.64
CA PHE A 762 -25.35 2.21 21.76
C PHE A 762 -26.79 1.70 21.64
N GLU A 763 -27.74 2.60 21.41
CA GLU A 763 -29.07 2.20 20.96
C GLU A 763 -28.98 1.61 19.55
N THR A 764 -29.71 0.51 19.31
CA THR A 764 -29.79 -0.11 17.98
C THR A 764 -30.48 0.82 16.99
N VAL A 765 -29.86 1.03 15.84
CA VAL A 765 -30.43 1.80 14.73
C VAL A 765 -31.05 0.84 13.73
N VAL A 766 -32.24 1.17 13.25
CA VAL A 766 -32.95 0.42 12.21
C VAL A 766 -33.30 1.38 11.08
N GLU A 767 -32.68 1.17 9.92
CA GLU A 767 -32.99 1.90 8.69
C GLU A 767 -33.97 1.10 7.84
N THR A 768 -34.91 1.80 7.22
CA THR A 768 -35.84 1.22 6.23
C THR A 768 -35.55 1.84 4.86
N LEU A 769 -35.05 1.03 3.94
CA LEU A 769 -34.76 1.39 2.56
C LEU A 769 -35.73 0.64 1.63
N LYS A 770 -35.69 0.92 0.33
CA LYS A 770 -36.63 0.32 -0.63
C LYS A 770 -35.95 -0.24 -1.87
N ALA A 771 -36.38 -1.43 -2.29
CA ALA A 771 -36.11 -1.96 -3.62
C ALA A 771 -37.31 -1.71 -4.53
N LEU A 772 -37.13 -0.85 -5.53
CA LEU A 772 -38.14 -0.54 -6.52
C LEU A 772 -38.22 -1.62 -7.59
N PRO A 773 -39.41 -1.89 -8.15
CA PRO A 773 -39.52 -2.75 -9.31
C PRO A 773 -38.78 -2.12 -10.49
N ILE A 774 -38.25 -2.97 -11.36
CA ILE A 774 -37.73 -2.54 -12.65
C ILE A 774 -38.91 -1.98 -13.44
N LEU A 775 -38.92 -0.68 -13.69
CA LEU A 775 -39.92 -0.08 -14.56
C LEU A 775 -39.72 -0.61 -15.98
N PRO A 776 -40.79 -0.97 -16.71
CA PRO A 776 -40.68 -1.21 -18.14
C PRO A 776 -40.26 0.12 -18.78
N LEU A 777 -38.97 0.28 -19.04
CA LEU A 777 -38.49 1.40 -19.83
C LEU A 777 -39.11 1.29 -21.22
N GLU A 778 -39.68 2.39 -21.71
CA GLU A 778 -40.01 2.56 -23.13
C GLU A 778 -38.73 2.42 -23.93
N GLU A 779 -38.52 1.22 -24.51
CA GLU A 779 -37.54 0.91 -25.54
C GLU A 779 -36.17 1.60 -25.35
N ASP A 780 -35.48 1.22 -24.27
CA ASP A 780 -34.02 1.27 -24.26
C ASP A 780 -33.47 -0.02 -24.87
N PHE A 781 -32.54 0.15 -25.80
CA PHE A 781 -32.03 -0.85 -26.75
C PHE A 781 -31.31 -2.05 -26.12
N ASP A 782 -31.22 -2.08 -24.79
CA ASP A 782 -30.60 -3.16 -24.01
C ASP A 782 -31.61 -4.00 -23.22
N ASN A 783 -32.91 -3.90 -23.54
CA ASN A 783 -33.98 -4.82 -23.16
C ASN A 783 -33.67 -5.56 -21.84
N ARG A 784 -33.57 -4.81 -20.73
CA ARG A 784 -33.10 -5.28 -19.40
C ARG A 784 -34.12 -6.25 -18.81
N SER A 785 -34.26 -7.40 -19.45
CA SER A 785 -34.76 -8.59 -18.81
C SER A 785 -33.72 -8.98 -17.76
N MET A 786 -34.19 -9.40 -16.58
CA MET A 786 -33.39 -10.00 -15.50
C MET A 786 -32.72 -11.33 -15.88
N ILE A 787 -32.67 -11.63 -17.18
CA ILE A 787 -32.11 -12.85 -17.73
C ILE A 787 -30.59 -12.78 -17.53
N GLY A 788 -30.06 -13.79 -16.85
CA GLY A 788 -28.62 -13.90 -16.69
C GLY A 788 -28.06 -13.27 -15.42
N VAL A 789 -28.85 -12.70 -14.51
CA VAL A 789 -28.37 -12.17 -13.21
C VAL A 789 -28.76 -13.10 -12.06
N SER A 790 -27.88 -13.23 -11.06
CA SER A 790 -28.21 -13.83 -9.76
C SER A 790 -27.91 -12.86 -8.61
N ALA A 791 -28.61 -13.06 -7.48
CA ALA A 791 -28.40 -12.32 -6.25
C ALA A 791 -28.54 -13.27 -5.04
N ILE A 792 -27.57 -14.17 -4.89
CA ILE A 792 -27.57 -15.26 -3.90
C ILE A 792 -26.50 -15.14 -2.82
N MET A 793 -25.38 -14.46 -3.06
CA MET A 793 -24.31 -14.35 -2.06
C MET A 793 -24.66 -13.26 -1.05
N GLU A 794 -24.54 -13.58 0.24
CA GLU A 794 -24.74 -12.64 1.34
C GLU A 794 -23.53 -12.73 2.27
N ASN A 795 -23.29 -11.70 3.09
CA ASN A 795 -22.22 -11.75 4.07
C ASN A 795 -22.40 -12.93 5.05
N ILE A 796 -21.27 -13.52 5.44
CA ILE A 796 -21.18 -14.60 6.41
C ILE A 796 -21.30 -13.98 7.80
N GLU A 797 -22.13 -14.59 8.67
CA GLU A 797 -22.27 -14.15 10.05
C GLU A 797 -20.92 -14.19 10.77
N SER A 798 -20.46 -13.02 11.22
CA SER A 798 -19.26 -12.89 12.03
C SER A 798 -19.47 -13.44 13.43
N GLU A 799 -18.41 -13.92 14.06
CA GLU A 799 -18.45 -14.24 15.48
C GLU A 799 -18.82 -12.99 16.29
N LYS A 800 -19.71 -13.15 17.29
CA LYS A 800 -20.10 -12.05 18.15
C LYS A 800 -18.92 -11.60 18.99
N ASN A 801 -18.64 -10.30 18.95
CA ASN A 801 -17.60 -9.68 19.75
C ASN A 801 -18.15 -8.41 20.42
N GLU A 802 -18.18 -8.43 21.74
CA GLU A 802 -18.73 -7.38 22.59
C GLU A 802 -17.65 -6.45 23.17
N GLU A 803 -16.52 -6.30 22.48
CA GLU A 803 -15.45 -5.40 22.87
C GLU A 803 -15.89 -3.92 22.79
N ILE A 804 -15.37 -3.13 23.73
CA ILE A 804 -15.42 -1.67 23.71
C ILE A 804 -13.97 -1.18 23.61
N PRO A 805 -13.48 -0.79 22.42
CA PRO A 805 -12.10 -0.32 22.25
C PRO A 805 -11.84 1.03 22.94
N VAL A 806 -10.60 1.22 23.41
CA VAL A 806 -10.09 2.53 23.85
C VAL A 806 -9.95 3.43 22.61
N ARG A 807 -10.67 4.56 22.58
CA ARG A 807 -10.55 5.55 21.50
C ARG A 807 -9.54 6.66 21.81
N LYS A 808 -9.38 7.01 23.09
CA LYS A 808 -8.52 8.10 23.55
C LYS A 808 -7.83 7.71 24.86
N ILE A 809 -6.58 8.13 24.99
CA ILE A 809 -5.81 8.15 26.22
C ILE A 809 -5.48 9.61 26.48
N GLU A 810 -5.97 10.19 27.57
CA GLU A 810 -5.62 11.54 28.00
C GLU A 810 -4.46 11.47 28.99
N LEU A 811 -3.34 12.10 28.63
CA LEU A 811 -2.13 12.22 29.45
C LEU A 811 -2.15 13.54 30.22
N ILE A 812 -2.16 13.42 31.54
CA ILE A 812 -2.16 14.55 32.46
C ILE A 812 -0.79 14.60 33.14
N CYS A 813 0.07 15.52 32.69
CA CYS A 813 1.33 15.82 33.37
C CYS A 813 1.08 16.80 34.51
N LYS A 814 1.41 16.41 35.74
CA LYS A 814 1.24 17.28 36.93
C LYS A 814 2.40 18.26 37.10
N ASP A 815 3.52 17.99 36.44
CA ASP A 815 4.80 18.68 36.56
C ASP A 815 5.18 19.43 35.27
N SER A 816 6.34 20.11 35.27
CA SER A 816 6.87 20.77 34.06
C SER A 816 7.30 19.74 33.02
N ARG A 817 6.99 19.99 31.74
CA ARG A 817 7.51 19.22 30.60
C ARG A 817 8.90 19.66 30.14
N LEU A 818 9.40 20.77 30.69
CA LEU A 818 10.81 21.16 30.63
C LEU A 818 11.52 20.64 31.88
N LEU A 819 12.38 19.63 31.70
CA LEU A 819 13.15 18.97 32.74
C LEU A 819 14.57 19.53 32.78
N THR A 820 15.04 19.85 33.98
CA THR A 820 16.39 20.40 34.22
C THR A 820 16.99 19.73 35.45
N LYS A 821 18.21 20.13 35.84
CA LYS A 821 18.84 19.63 37.09
C LYS A 821 17.99 19.86 38.34
N ASP A 822 17.13 20.88 38.34
CA ASP A 822 16.28 21.23 39.48
C ASP A 822 14.97 20.42 39.52
N ASN A 823 14.62 19.76 38.41
CA ASN A 823 13.37 19.00 38.24
C ASN A 823 13.56 17.86 37.24
N LEU A 824 14.28 16.82 37.68
CA LEU A 824 14.67 15.68 36.84
C LEU A 824 13.54 14.73 36.48
N ASN A 825 12.40 14.80 37.17
CA ASN A 825 11.30 13.86 37.00
C ASN A 825 9.98 14.59 36.72
N ALA A 826 9.11 13.95 35.96
CA ALA A 826 7.73 14.36 35.76
C ALA A 826 6.78 13.18 35.98
N SER A 827 5.71 13.42 36.74
CA SER A 827 4.68 12.45 37.04
C SER A 827 3.48 12.64 36.12
N LEU A 828 3.03 11.55 35.50
CA LEU A 828 1.90 11.52 34.58
C LEU A 828 0.82 10.56 35.04
N GLN A 829 -0.41 10.90 34.68
CA GLN A 829 -1.58 10.05 34.80
C GLN A 829 -2.22 9.87 33.42
N ALA A 830 -2.54 8.64 33.05
CA ALA A 830 -3.36 8.31 31.89
C ALA A 830 -4.82 8.10 32.30
N LYS A 831 -5.74 8.62 31.49
CA LYS A 831 -7.17 8.27 31.52
C LYS A 831 -7.60 7.72 30.18
N ILE A 832 -8.25 6.57 30.18
CA ILE A 832 -8.78 5.96 28.96
C ILE A 832 -10.22 6.38 28.74
N TYR A 833 -10.60 6.50 27.48
CA TYR A 833 -11.96 6.81 27.06
C TYR A 833 -12.42 5.82 25.97
N PRO A 834 -13.65 5.28 26.08
CA PRO A 834 -14.56 5.46 27.21
C PRO A 834 -14.04 4.74 28.48
N GLU A 835 -14.46 5.17 29.67
CA GLU A 835 -13.97 4.61 30.94
C GLU A 835 -14.29 3.11 31.10
N ASN A 836 -15.34 2.63 30.44
CA ASN A 836 -15.75 1.23 30.42
C ASN A 836 -15.14 0.41 29.27
N ALA A 837 -14.06 0.89 28.64
CA ALA A 837 -13.35 0.16 27.60
C ALA A 837 -12.94 -1.24 28.09
N SER A 838 -13.04 -2.24 27.20
CA SER A 838 -12.70 -3.64 27.49
C SER A 838 -11.20 -3.85 27.67
N TYR A 839 -10.39 -3.00 27.04
CA TYR A 839 -8.93 -3.04 27.11
C TYR A 839 -8.43 -2.02 28.14
N GLN A 840 -7.64 -2.49 29.11
CA GLN A 840 -7.19 -1.70 30.27
C GLN A 840 -5.67 -1.74 30.45
N GLU A 841 -4.97 -2.46 29.58
CA GLU A 841 -3.51 -2.57 29.56
C GLU A 841 -2.93 -1.45 28.69
N LEU A 842 -2.10 -0.61 29.30
CA LEU A 842 -1.41 0.49 28.64
C LEU A 842 0.09 0.21 28.56
N THR A 843 0.69 0.61 27.45
CA THR A 843 2.14 0.52 27.24
C THR A 843 2.73 1.91 27.14
N TRP A 844 3.82 2.16 27.87
CA TRP A 844 4.51 3.45 27.91
C TRP A 844 5.90 3.37 27.29
N SER A 845 6.29 4.40 26.55
CA SER A 845 7.65 4.50 26.03
C SER A 845 8.11 5.95 25.86
N VAL A 846 9.40 6.17 26.03
CA VAL A 846 10.08 7.44 25.74
C VAL A 846 10.67 7.32 24.34
N ILE A 847 10.25 8.17 23.42
CA ILE A 847 10.56 8.06 21.98
C ILE A 847 11.11 9.36 21.39
N THR A 848 11.83 9.26 20.28
CA THR A 848 12.14 10.38 19.40
C THR A 848 10.87 10.90 18.72
N ASN A 849 10.97 12.07 18.06
CA ASN A 849 9.90 12.60 17.20
C ASN A 849 9.54 11.68 16.01
N SER A 850 10.42 10.77 15.62
CA SER A 850 10.19 9.76 14.59
C SER A 850 9.58 8.46 15.12
N GLY A 851 9.39 8.34 16.44
CA GLY A 851 8.76 7.18 17.07
C GLY A 851 9.71 6.10 17.60
N ILE A 852 11.02 6.37 17.70
CA ILE A 852 12.04 5.40 18.12
C ILE A 852 12.37 5.52 19.61
N VAL A 853 12.41 4.42 20.34
CA VAL A 853 12.68 4.41 21.80
C VAL A 853 14.06 4.97 22.14
N THR A 854 14.12 6.11 22.82
CA THR A 854 15.35 6.88 23.09
C THR A 854 15.89 6.73 24.51
N ASN A 855 17.20 6.98 24.69
CA ASN A 855 17.90 6.91 25.99
C ASN A 855 18.02 8.26 26.72
N ILE A 856 17.46 9.35 26.18
CA ILE A 856 17.57 10.68 26.82
C ILE A 856 16.69 10.81 28.07
N ALA A 857 15.71 9.93 28.22
CA ALA A 857 14.92 9.76 29.43
C ALA A 857 14.47 8.29 29.59
N THR A 858 14.02 7.93 30.78
CA THR A 858 13.39 6.64 31.09
C THR A 858 11.98 6.86 31.60
N VAL A 859 11.13 5.83 31.47
CA VAL A 859 9.79 5.82 32.04
C VAL A 859 9.64 4.60 32.95
N GLU A 860 9.23 4.84 34.18
CA GLU A 860 8.73 3.80 35.09
C GLU A 860 7.21 3.87 35.05
N ASP A 861 6.54 2.81 34.58
CA ASP A 861 5.09 2.77 34.47
C ASP A 861 4.43 1.89 35.54
N TYR A 862 3.20 2.26 35.88
CA TYR A 862 2.30 1.58 36.80
C TYR A 862 0.91 1.47 36.14
N ASN A 863 0.88 1.10 34.86
CA ASN A 863 -0.28 1.07 33.98
C ASN A 863 -0.93 2.47 33.75
N PHE A 864 -1.73 2.98 34.68
CA PHE A 864 -2.39 4.30 34.55
C PHE A 864 -1.58 5.48 35.07
N GLU A 865 -0.43 5.22 35.69
CA GLU A 865 0.51 6.25 36.15
C GLU A 865 1.89 5.95 35.57
N ALA A 866 2.66 7.01 35.32
CA ALA A 866 4.04 6.87 34.86
C ALA A 866 4.91 7.99 35.42
N VAL A 867 6.17 7.67 35.69
CA VAL A 867 7.19 8.65 36.09
C VAL A 867 8.27 8.67 35.03
N VAL A 868 8.43 9.82 34.39
CA VAL A 868 9.51 10.06 33.43
C VAL A 868 10.69 10.67 34.15
N LYS A 869 11.89 10.15 33.89
CA LYS A 869 13.15 10.62 34.47
C LYS A 869 14.13 11.01 33.38
N ALA A 870 14.56 12.28 33.39
CA ALA A 870 15.56 12.81 32.48
C ALA A 870 16.95 12.22 32.75
N ILE A 871 17.65 11.86 31.67
CA ILE A 871 19.01 11.31 31.69
C ILE A 871 19.99 12.24 30.96
N GLY A 872 19.60 12.79 29.81
CA GLY A 872 20.44 13.70 29.04
C GLY A 872 19.63 14.73 28.24
N ASP A 873 20.34 15.74 27.75
CA ASP A 873 19.77 16.88 27.01
C ASP A 873 19.15 16.45 25.68
N GLY A 874 18.01 17.05 25.32
CA GLY A 874 17.32 16.79 24.06
C GLY A 874 15.80 16.93 24.15
N GLU A 875 15.13 16.58 23.05
CA GLU A 875 13.67 16.55 22.93
C GLU A 875 13.21 15.09 22.75
N PHE A 876 12.15 14.71 23.44
CA PHE A 876 11.50 13.41 23.29
C PHE A 876 9.98 13.56 23.39
N ARG A 877 9.27 12.50 23.00
CA ARG A 877 7.84 12.36 23.28
C ARG A 877 7.64 11.19 24.23
N LEU A 878 6.72 11.34 25.16
CA LEU A 878 6.21 10.23 25.94
C LEU A 878 5.00 9.66 25.21
N ARG A 879 5.07 8.39 24.81
CA ARG A 879 3.98 7.66 24.16
C ARG A 879 3.24 6.80 25.18
N CYS A 880 1.92 6.78 25.06
CA CYS A 880 1.05 5.82 25.74
C CYS A 880 0.10 5.20 24.73
N SER A 881 0.15 3.87 24.63
CA SER A 881 -0.57 3.08 23.61
C SER A 881 -1.48 2.04 24.25
N CYS A 882 -2.47 1.57 23.48
CA CYS A 882 -3.29 0.41 23.81
C CYS A 882 -3.47 -0.44 22.55
N ASN A 883 -3.45 -1.76 22.68
CA ASN A 883 -3.48 -2.64 21.50
C ASN A 883 -4.91 -2.87 20.96
N ASN A 884 -5.95 -2.65 21.76
CA ASN A 884 -7.35 -2.88 21.37
C ASN A 884 -7.60 -4.24 20.66
N GLY A 885 -6.92 -5.29 21.13
CA GLY A 885 -7.03 -6.65 20.58
C GLY A 885 -6.20 -6.91 19.32
N LYS A 886 -5.40 -5.95 18.85
CA LYS A 886 -4.44 -6.14 17.75
C LYS A 886 -3.08 -6.66 18.27
N GLU A 887 -2.30 -7.25 17.37
CA GLU A 887 -0.92 -7.66 17.67
C GLU A 887 0.03 -6.46 17.77
N SER A 888 -0.14 -5.46 16.89
CA SER A 888 0.59 -4.19 16.95
C SER A 888 -0.10 -3.20 17.92
N PRO A 889 0.69 -2.35 18.60
CA PRO A 889 0.12 -1.32 19.46
C PRO A 889 -0.60 -0.26 18.64
N GLU A 890 -1.75 0.23 19.11
CA GLU A 890 -2.33 1.44 18.51
C GLU A 890 -1.77 2.66 19.25
N VAL A 891 -1.16 3.57 18.50
CA VAL A 891 -0.65 4.82 19.06
C VAL A 891 -1.83 5.77 19.24
N ILE A 892 -2.23 5.96 20.49
CA ILE A 892 -3.41 6.75 20.84
C ILE A 892 -3.02 8.13 21.37
N SER A 893 -1.93 8.22 22.16
CA SER A 893 -1.53 9.48 22.78
C SER A 893 -0.02 9.64 22.90
N GLU A 894 0.43 10.87 22.68
CA GLU A 894 1.81 11.28 22.87
C GLU A 894 1.87 12.71 23.45
N LEU A 895 2.93 13.01 24.21
CA LEU A 895 3.15 14.33 24.79
C LEU A 895 4.63 14.74 24.70
N GLU A 896 4.92 15.96 24.26
CA GLU A 896 6.28 16.45 24.06
C GLU A 896 6.97 16.91 25.37
N PHE A 897 8.26 16.57 25.50
CA PHE A 897 9.13 16.94 26.62
C PHE A 897 10.47 17.46 26.11
N LYS A 898 11.12 18.29 26.93
CA LYS A 898 12.46 18.82 26.67
C LYS A 898 13.33 18.69 27.91
N VAL A 899 14.59 18.32 27.73
CA VAL A 899 15.60 18.21 28.78
C VAL A 899 16.74 19.20 28.51
N GLU A 900 17.12 19.98 29.54
CA GLU A 900 18.21 20.96 29.44
C GLU A 900 19.16 20.93 30.65
N GLY A 901 20.46 21.04 30.37
CA GLY A 901 21.53 21.24 31.34
C GLY A 901 22.14 19.96 31.92
N LEU A 902 21.72 18.77 31.51
CA LEU A 902 22.25 17.47 31.97
C LEU A 902 23.47 16.97 31.18
N GLY A 903 23.70 17.48 29.97
CA GLY A 903 24.72 16.97 29.04
C GLY A 903 24.22 15.78 28.21
N GLU A 904 25.09 15.21 27.36
CA GLU A 904 24.73 14.06 26.51
C GLU A 904 24.45 12.80 27.36
N ALA A 905 23.37 12.09 27.05
CA ALA A 905 23.05 10.80 27.68
C ALA A 905 24.10 9.75 27.30
N THR A 906 24.49 8.92 28.26
CA THR A 906 25.34 7.75 28.00
C THR A 906 24.55 6.64 27.29
N ILE A 907 25.22 5.90 26.41
CA ILE A 907 24.64 4.77 25.67
C ILE A 907 25.02 3.48 26.40
N ASN A 908 24.03 2.65 26.74
CA ASN A 908 24.24 1.30 27.25
C ASN A 908 24.43 0.33 26.07
N PRO A 909 25.64 -0.19 25.79
CA PRO A 909 25.89 -1.06 24.65
C PRO A 909 25.31 -2.47 24.83
N TYR A 910 24.86 -2.83 26.04
CA TYR A 910 24.33 -4.16 26.36
C TYR A 910 22.83 -4.31 26.11
N GLU A 911 22.18 -3.20 25.75
CA GLU A 911 20.86 -3.18 25.15
C GLU A 911 21.01 -2.81 23.67
N PHE A 912 19.96 -3.04 22.87
CA PHE A 912 20.03 -2.69 21.46
C PHE A 912 20.09 -1.17 21.27
N VAL A 913 21.20 -0.70 20.69
CA VAL A 913 21.43 0.71 20.36
C VAL A 913 21.02 0.95 18.92
N SER A 914 19.96 1.74 18.73
CA SER A 914 19.46 2.12 17.41
C SER A 914 20.50 2.91 16.59
N GLY A 915 20.58 2.63 15.30
CA GLY A 915 21.45 3.33 14.35
C GLY A 915 21.14 4.83 14.24
N SER A 916 19.88 5.20 14.46
CA SER A 916 19.42 6.59 14.52
C SER A 916 20.07 7.40 15.65
N PHE A 917 20.65 6.75 16.68
CA PHE A 917 21.36 7.41 17.78
C PHE A 917 22.81 7.75 17.47
N TYR A 918 23.22 7.65 16.20
CA TYR A 918 24.52 8.16 15.80
C TYR A 918 24.60 9.66 16.15
N ASN A 919 25.71 10.05 16.79
CA ASN A 919 25.99 11.45 17.13
C ASN A 919 27.28 11.94 16.46
N LYS A 920 27.88 11.10 15.61
CA LYS A 920 29.03 11.44 14.77
C LYS A 920 29.00 10.61 13.50
N SER A 921 29.20 11.26 12.35
CA SER A 921 29.32 10.58 11.05
C SER A 921 30.20 11.42 10.12
N ASN A 922 30.63 10.84 9.01
CA ASN A 922 31.26 11.57 7.90
C ASN A 922 30.25 12.28 6.99
N MET A 923 28.95 12.01 7.14
CA MET A 923 27.85 12.64 6.41
C MET A 923 26.56 12.67 7.25
N VAL A 924 25.51 13.28 6.72
CA VAL A 924 24.17 13.18 7.32
C VAL A 924 23.56 11.87 6.88
N LEU A 925 23.06 11.08 7.83
CA LEU A 925 22.41 9.79 7.56
C LEU A 925 20.90 9.97 7.65
N ASN A 926 20.15 9.26 6.82
CA ASN A 926 18.70 9.26 6.89
C ASN A 926 18.23 8.14 7.80
N GLU A 927 17.28 8.44 8.69
CA GLU A 927 16.56 7.41 9.42
C GLU A 927 15.73 6.56 8.43
N VAL A 928 15.77 5.25 8.61
CA VAL A 928 15.04 4.28 7.81
C VAL A 928 14.18 3.39 8.73
N ILE A 929 13.70 2.25 8.22
CA ILE A 929 12.76 1.39 8.95
C ILE A 929 13.27 1.03 10.36
N SER A 930 12.38 1.04 11.35
CA SER A 930 12.66 0.63 12.74
C SER A 930 13.90 1.29 13.38
N GLY A 931 14.13 2.58 13.12
CA GLY A 931 15.23 3.35 13.70
C GLY A 931 16.61 3.02 13.14
N GLY A 932 16.70 2.28 12.03
CA GLY A 932 17.97 2.13 11.33
C GLY A 932 18.42 3.41 10.63
N VAL A 933 19.62 3.40 10.08
CA VAL A 933 20.14 4.48 9.23
C VAL A 933 20.61 3.97 7.87
N SER A 934 20.49 4.81 6.84
CA SER A 934 21.01 4.54 5.50
C SER A 934 22.55 4.56 5.47
N ALA A 935 23.14 3.59 4.78
CA ALA A 935 24.59 3.45 4.59
C ALA A 935 24.92 3.14 3.12
N ASP A 936 24.31 3.90 2.20
CA ASP A 936 24.39 3.77 0.73
C ASP A 936 25.62 4.47 0.10
N LYS A 937 26.43 5.17 0.91
CA LYS A 937 27.66 5.83 0.45
C LYS A 937 28.90 5.07 0.91
N ASP A 938 29.93 5.06 0.07
CA ASP A 938 31.18 4.37 0.37
C ASP A 938 32.34 5.36 0.71
N PRO A 939 32.95 5.27 1.91
CA PRO A 939 32.47 4.56 3.10
C PRO A 939 31.44 5.40 3.88
N THR A 940 30.54 4.74 4.61
CA THR A 940 29.64 5.38 5.58
C THR A 940 30.15 5.13 7.00
N TYR A 941 30.31 6.18 7.80
CA TYR A 941 30.72 6.10 9.21
C TYR A 941 29.53 6.34 10.12
N ILE A 942 29.22 5.39 11.00
CA ILE A 942 28.11 5.47 11.95
C ILE A 942 28.71 5.45 13.36
N GLY A 943 28.92 6.64 13.92
CA GLY A 943 29.65 6.87 15.16
C GLY A 943 28.75 7.18 16.34
N PHE A 944 29.05 6.54 17.47
CA PHE A 944 28.35 6.64 18.75
C PHE A 944 29.36 7.04 19.83
N ARG A 945 29.29 8.28 20.30
CA ARG A 945 30.05 8.77 21.45
C ARG A 945 29.29 8.49 22.75
N GLY A 946 30.02 8.32 23.85
CA GLY A 946 29.42 8.15 25.17
C GLY A 946 28.90 6.74 25.44
N VAL A 947 29.46 5.72 24.78
CA VAL A 947 29.10 4.31 24.99
C VAL A 947 29.80 3.76 26.23
N ASP A 948 29.04 3.33 27.25
CA ASP A 948 29.60 2.88 28.54
C ASP A 948 29.68 1.36 28.64
N PHE A 949 30.88 0.81 28.47
CA PHE A 949 31.17 -0.62 28.56
C PHE A 949 31.38 -1.12 30.00
N LYS A 950 31.19 -0.29 31.03
CA LYS A 950 31.42 -0.64 32.44
C LYS A 950 32.85 -1.21 32.65
N GLU A 951 33.09 -1.87 33.78
CA GLU A 951 34.42 -2.44 34.11
C GLU A 951 34.73 -3.73 33.35
N VAL A 952 33.73 -4.60 33.16
CA VAL A 952 33.93 -5.93 32.56
C VAL A 952 34.21 -5.80 31.07
N GLY A 953 33.49 -4.92 30.38
CA GLY A 953 33.64 -4.67 28.96
C GLY A 953 32.99 -5.71 28.06
N SER A 954 33.19 -5.54 26.75
CA SER A 954 32.81 -6.54 25.74
C SER A 954 33.75 -6.51 24.54
N ASP A 955 33.81 -7.64 23.82
CA ASP A 955 34.56 -7.85 22.59
C ASP A 955 33.72 -8.58 21.54
N GLU A 956 32.41 -8.70 21.74
CA GLU A 956 31.50 -9.39 20.84
C GLU A 956 30.32 -8.45 20.55
N ILE A 957 30.17 -8.06 19.29
CA ILE A 957 29.17 -7.10 18.80
C ILE A 957 28.27 -7.76 17.77
N THR A 958 26.96 -7.57 17.88
CA THR A 958 25.96 -7.98 16.91
C THR A 958 25.45 -6.75 16.17
N ILE A 959 25.49 -6.78 14.84
CA ILE A 959 25.06 -5.67 13.99
C ILE A 959 24.02 -6.20 13.01
N PRO A 960 22.74 -5.84 13.16
CA PRO A 960 21.71 -6.17 12.18
C PRO A 960 21.73 -5.19 11.00
N MET A 961 21.76 -5.71 9.78
CA MET A 961 21.69 -4.89 8.56
C MET A 961 20.68 -5.46 7.56
N ILE A 962 20.27 -4.63 6.61
CA ILE A 962 19.64 -5.03 5.35
C ILE A 962 20.60 -4.67 4.23
N HIS A 963 21.00 -5.66 3.44
CA HIS A 963 21.72 -5.45 2.19
C HIS A 963 20.70 -5.52 1.05
N TRP A 964 20.19 -4.37 0.62
CA TRP A 964 19.00 -4.31 -0.23
C TRP A 964 19.26 -4.94 -1.59
N PHE A 965 18.46 -5.93 -1.99
CA PHE A 965 18.55 -6.59 -3.32
C PHE A 965 19.85 -7.37 -3.59
N HIS A 966 20.68 -7.61 -2.58
CA HIS A 966 22.02 -8.19 -2.73
C HIS A 966 22.24 -9.33 -1.73
N ASN A 967 22.88 -10.42 -2.18
CA ASN A 967 23.21 -11.60 -1.35
C ASN A 967 24.72 -11.77 -1.13
N GLU A 968 25.52 -10.94 -1.79
CA GLU A 968 26.97 -10.93 -1.66
C GLU A 968 27.41 -10.34 -0.32
N SER A 969 28.60 -10.75 0.10
CA SER A 969 29.22 -10.28 1.33
C SER A 969 29.56 -8.79 1.26
N LEU A 970 29.31 -8.06 2.35
CA LEU A 970 29.55 -6.63 2.48
C LEU A 970 30.73 -6.36 3.44
N PRO A 971 31.77 -5.59 3.08
CA PRO A 971 32.85 -5.28 4.01
C PRO A 971 32.38 -4.33 5.13
N VAL A 972 32.64 -4.72 6.38
CA VAL A 972 32.28 -3.95 7.58
C VAL A 972 33.49 -3.85 8.52
N GLU A 973 33.66 -2.68 9.13
CA GLU A 973 34.65 -2.45 10.18
C GLU A 973 33.99 -1.93 11.46
N VAL A 974 34.60 -2.23 12.61
CA VAL A 974 34.21 -1.68 13.91
C VAL A 974 35.45 -1.04 14.53
N TRP A 975 35.33 0.25 14.88
CA TRP A 975 36.41 1.07 15.43
C TRP A 975 36.11 1.50 16.86
N GLU A 976 37.16 1.58 17.69
CA GLU A 976 37.19 2.42 18.88
C GLU A 976 37.72 3.81 18.46
N GLY A 977 36.89 4.85 18.62
CA GLY A 977 37.12 6.17 18.02
C GLY A 977 36.55 6.29 16.60
N MET A 978 36.60 7.49 16.03
CA MET A 978 36.24 7.68 14.62
C MET A 978 37.43 7.40 13.71
N PRO A 979 37.23 6.82 12.51
CA PRO A 979 38.30 6.68 11.54
C PRO A 979 38.99 8.02 11.25
N ASN A 980 40.33 8.01 11.21
CA ASN A 980 41.21 9.17 11.01
C ASN A 980 41.33 10.15 12.19
N GLU A 981 40.69 9.91 13.34
CA GLU A 981 40.97 10.66 14.57
C GLU A 981 42.23 10.11 15.27
N GLU A 982 42.98 10.99 15.94
CA GLU A 982 44.18 10.60 16.68
C GLU A 982 43.81 9.64 17.83
N GLY A 983 44.44 8.47 17.87
CA GLY A 983 44.17 7.43 18.87
C GLY A 983 43.04 6.47 18.53
N ALA A 984 42.38 6.59 17.36
CA ALA A 984 41.39 5.62 16.92
C ALA A 984 42.01 4.29 16.46
N GLU A 985 41.36 3.17 16.76
CA GLU A 985 41.82 1.81 16.45
C GLU A 985 40.71 0.99 15.79
N CYS A 986 41.02 0.35 14.65
CA CYS A 986 40.14 -0.64 14.02
C CYS A 986 40.18 -1.95 14.81
N LEU A 987 39.10 -2.30 15.49
CA LEU A 987 38.97 -3.48 16.34
C LEU A 987 38.45 -4.70 15.59
N PHE A 988 37.77 -4.52 14.46
CA PHE A 988 37.35 -5.59 13.57
C PHE A 988 37.30 -5.09 12.13
N GLU A 989 37.76 -5.92 11.19
CA GLU A 989 37.61 -5.74 9.75
C GLU A 989 37.25 -7.11 9.17
N GLY A 990 36.13 -7.20 8.48
CA GLY A 990 35.63 -8.45 7.94
C GLY A 990 34.46 -8.28 7.00
N MET A 991 33.77 -9.39 6.75
CA MET A 991 32.65 -9.44 5.81
C MET A 991 31.36 -9.75 6.58
N TYR A 992 30.34 -8.93 6.35
CA TYR A 992 28.96 -9.18 6.73
C TYR A 992 28.32 -10.07 5.66
N GLN A 993 27.68 -11.17 6.06
CA GLN A 993 27.03 -12.12 5.16
C GLN A 993 25.58 -12.33 5.57
N ALA A 994 24.67 -12.02 4.64
CA ALA A 994 23.25 -12.32 4.78
C ALA A 994 22.61 -12.40 3.40
N ASP A 995 21.63 -13.29 3.23
CA ASP A 995 20.76 -13.28 2.06
C ASP A 995 19.72 -12.17 2.24
N PHE A 996 19.43 -11.41 1.19
CA PHE A 996 18.42 -10.37 1.25
C PHE A 996 17.04 -10.96 1.54
N VAL A 997 16.42 -10.46 2.61
CA VAL A 997 15.01 -10.67 2.91
C VAL A 997 14.37 -9.28 3.00
N TRP A 998 13.32 -9.04 2.21
CA TRP A 998 12.67 -7.72 2.09
C TRP A 998 12.36 -7.13 3.48
N GLN A 999 12.82 -5.90 3.73
CA GLN A 999 12.65 -5.15 4.98
C GLN A 999 13.06 -5.89 6.29
N THR A 1000 13.88 -6.93 6.21
CA THR A 1000 14.21 -7.75 7.38
C THR A 1000 15.67 -7.57 7.76
N TYR A 1001 15.93 -7.05 8.96
CA TYR A 1001 17.27 -6.93 9.50
C TYR A 1001 17.85 -8.27 9.92
N ILE A 1002 18.98 -8.67 9.32
CA ILE A 1002 19.64 -9.93 9.63
C ILE A 1002 20.83 -9.66 10.57
N PRO A 1003 20.89 -10.24 11.76
CA PRO A 1003 22.01 -10.04 12.68
C PRO A 1003 23.26 -10.81 12.21
N ASN A 1004 24.43 -10.17 12.26
CA ASN A 1004 25.72 -10.85 12.23
C ASN A 1004 26.49 -10.48 13.51
N THR A 1005 27.19 -11.46 14.10
CA THR A 1005 27.96 -11.28 15.33
C THR A 1005 29.46 -11.36 15.05
N PHE A 1006 30.21 -10.38 15.52
CA PHE A 1006 31.64 -10.21 15.25
C PHE A 1006 32.46 -10.21 16.53
N LYS A 1007 33.61 -10.89 16.51
CA LYS A 1007 34.59 -10.90 17.61
C LYS A 1007 35.67 -9.84 17.35
N LEU A 1008 35.83 -8.91 18.29
CA LEU A 1008 36.80 -7.81 18.23
C LEU A 1008 38.21 -8.26 18.67
N LYS A 1009 39.24 -7.53 18.22
CA LYS A 1009 40.66 -7.79 18.55
C LYS A 1009 40.95 -7.80 20.05
N ARG A 1010 40.20 -7.04 20.84
CA ARG A 1010 40.31 -6.97 22.30
C ARG A 1010 39.00 -6.52 22.93
N ARG A 1011 38.89 -6.73 24.25
CA ARG A 1011 37.80 -6.23 25.07
C ARG A 1011 37.89 -4.72 25.26
N ILE A 1012 36.75 -4.05 25.09
CA ILE A 1012 36.55 -2.63 25.29
C ILE A 1012 35.91 -2.43 26.67
N THR A 1013 36.45 -1.52 27.48
CA THR A 1013 35.94 -1.19 28.83
C THR A 1013 35.80 0.33 29.01
N GLY A 1014 34.94 0.74 29.95
CA GLY A 1014 34.67 2.14 30.29
C GLY A 1014 33.95 2.94 29.19
N LEU A 1015 34.00 4.27 29.30
CA LEU A 1015 33.32 5.18 28.38
C LEU A 1015 34.13 5.36 27.08
N LYS A 1016 33.51 5.04 25.94
CA LYS A 1016 34.17 4.98 24.62
C LYS A 1016 33.34 5.58 23.50
N THR A 1017 34.02 5.79 22.38
CA THR A 1017 33.38 6.07 21.09
C THR A 1017 33.48 4.81 20.24
N ILE A 1018 32.37 4.37 19.66
CA ILE A 1018 32.32 3.23 18.73
C ILE A 1018 31.91 3.75 17.36
N CYS A 1019 32.57 3.31 16.29
CA CYS A 1019 32.18 3.63 14.92
C CYS A 1019 32.04 2.35 14.10
N ILE A 1020 30.86 2.15 13.51
CA ILE A 1020 30.60 1.12 12.51
C ILE A 1020 30.88 1.74 11.14
N VAL A 1021 31.75 1.11 10.36
CA VAL A 1021 32.08 1.56 8.99
C VAL A 1021 31.53 0.56 8.01
N VAL A 1022 30.66 1.03 7.12
CA VAL A 1022 30.10 0.23 6.02
C VAL A 1022 30.72 0.67 4.71
N LYS A 1023 31.29 -0.29 3.95
CA LYS A 1023 31.89 -0.03 2.64
C LYS A 1023 30.97 -0.49 1.51
N ALA A 1024 29.87 0.22 1.32
CA ALA A 1024 28.80 -0.11 0.38
C ALA A 1024 29.03 0.53 -1.00
N LYS A 1025 29.92 -0.05 -1.82
CA LYS A 1025 30.22 0.47 -3.17
C LYS A 1025 29.04 0.31 -4.13
N GLY A 1026 28.17 1.33 -4.17
CA GLY A 1026 27.06 1.41 -5.12
C GLY A 1026 25.92 0.45 -4.82
N VAL A 1027 25.76 0.07 -3.54
CA VAL A 1027 24.70 -0.82 -3.05
C VAL A 1027 23.99 -0.15 -1.88
N ASP A 1028 22.68 -0.34 -1.78
CA ASP A 1028 21.89 0.24 -0.69
C ASP A 1028 21.99 -0.65 0.55
N VAL A 1029 22.35 -0.04 1.68
CA VAL A 1029 22.47 -0.74 2.96
C VAL A 1029 21.71 0.04 4.03
N SER A 1030 21.03 -0.68 4.91
CA SER A 1030 20.44 -0.12 6.12
C SER A 1030 21.04 -0.78 7.35
N VAL A 1031 21.57 0.00 8.28
CA VAL A 1031 22.13 -0.50 9.53
C VAL A 1031 21.14 -0.21 10.65
N LYS A 1032 20.59 -1.26 11.27
CA LYS A 1032 19.60 -1.09 12.34
C LYS A 1032 20.19 -0.42 13.57
N GLY A 1033 21.46 -0.69 13.84
CA GLY A 1033 22.11 -0.40 15.12
C GLY A 1033 23.06 -1.52 15.52
N PHE A 1034 23.32 -1.64 16.82
CA PHE A 1034 24.17 -2.71 17.36
C PHE A 1034 23.79 -3.09 18.80
N GLU A 1035 24.29 -4.24 19.23
CA GLU A 1035 24.26 -4.70 20.61
C GLU A 1035 25.60 -5.37 20.92
N PHE A 1036 26.16 -5.16 22.11
CA PHE A 1036 27.30 -5.91 22.61
C PHE A 1036 26.85 -6.96 23.62
N LYS A 1037 27.53 -8.10 23.61
CA LYS A 1037 27.32 -9.14 24.60
C LYS A 1037 27.69 -8.67 26.00
N GLU A 1038 26.76 -8.75 26.95
CA GLU A 1038 27.06 -8.53 28.37
C GLU A 1038 27.73 -9.78 28.96
N TYR A 1039 28.96 -9.61 29.45
CA TYR A 1039 29.66 -10.67 30.17
C TYR A 1039 29.39 -10.54 31.67
N ASN A 1040 28.93 -11.64 32.28
CA ASN A 1040 28.79 -11.69 33.72
C ASN A 1040 30.17 -11.87 34.38
N LYS A 1041 30.66 -10.82 35.04
CA LYS A 1041 31.93 -10.80 35.80
C LYS A 1041 32.19 -12.07 36.60
N ALA A 1042 31.14 -12.64 37.20
CA ALA A 1042 31.24 -13.79 38.09
C ALA A 1042 31.79 -15.04 37.39
N TYR A 1043 31.45 -15.25 36.12
CA TYR A 1043 31.79 -16.44 35.34
C TYR A 1043 32.97 -16.23 34.38
N GLU A 1044 33.49 -15.00 34.32
CA GLU A 1044 34.66 -14.66 33.50
C GLU A 1044 35.96 -15.11 34.16
N THR A 1045 36.99 -15.32 33.35
CA THR A 1045 38.35 -15.57 33.85
C THR A 1045 38.95 -14.26 34.32
N LEU A 1046 39.10 -14.11 35.63
CA LEU A 1046 39.63 -12.90 36.27
C LEU A 1046 41.08 -13.11 36.70
N ASN A 1047 41.98 -12.22 36.26
CA ASN A 1047 43.36 -12.21 36.74
C ASN A 1047 43.38 -11.80 38.22
N ALA A 1048 44.27 -12.37 39.02
CA ALA A 1048 44.39 -12.05 40.44
C ALA A 1048 44.65 -10.55 40.67
N VAL A 1049 45.35 -9.90 39.73
CA VAL A 1049 45.63 -8.45 39.75
C VAL A 1049 44.40 -7.58 39.50
N SER A 1050 43.33 -8.11 38.93
CA SER A 1050 42.05 -7.39 38.68
C SER A 1050 41.15 -7.29 39.92
N ASN A 1051 41.73 -7.48 41.11
CA ASN A 1051 41.01 -7.41 42.37
C ASN A 1051 40.52 -5.99 42.67
N ASN A 1052 39.39 -5.91 43.36
CA ASN A 1052 38.87 -4.65 43.88
C ASN A 1052 39.71 -4.15 45.06
N ARG A 1053 40.29 -5.09 45.83
CA ARG A 1053 41.16 -4.77 46.96
C ARG A 1053 42.13 -5.90 47.28
N ILE A 1054 43.38 -5.56 47.57
CA ILE A 1054 44.37 -6.47 48.15
C ILE A 1054 45.05 -5.84 49.36
N TYR A 1055 45.23 -6.61 50.43
CA TYR A 1055 45.95 -6.19 51.64
C TYR A 1055 46.54 -7.41 52.38
N GLY A 1056 47.60 -7.19 53.15
CA GLY A 1056 48.29 -8.22 53.92
C GLY A 1056 49.77 -7.90 54.13
N ASP A 1057 50.51 -8.83 54.73
CA ASP A 1057 51.87 -8.58 55.22
C ASP A 1057 52.94 -8.60 54.11
N PHE A 1058 52.81 -9.50 53.13
CA PHE A 1058 53.81 -9.64 52.05
C PHE A 1058 53.21 -10.19 50.75
N PHE A 1059 53.28 -9.43 49.65
CA PHE A 1059 52.95 -9.84 48.29
C PHE A 1059 53.66 -8.93 47.27
N LYS A 1060 53.79 -9.38 46.02
CA LYS A 1060 54.30 -8.60 44.90
C LYS A 1060 53.32 -8.65 43.74
N ILE A 1061 52.74 -7.52 43.37
CA ILE A 1061 51.89 -7.39 42.18
C ILE A 1061 52.80 -7.36 40.95
N GLY A 1062 52.61 -8.32 40.05
CA GLY A 1062 53.20 -8.37 38.71
C GLY A 1062 52.24 -7.84 37.65
N GLU A 1063 52.54 -8.09 36.38
CA GLU A 1063 51.70 -7.62 35.26
C GLU A 1063 50.35 -8.33 35.20
N ASN A 1064 50.32 -9.65 35.34
CA ASN A 1064 49.10 -10.47 35.32
C ASN A 1064 49.00 -11.44 36.51
N THR A 1065 49.95 -11.39 37.43
CA THR A 1065 50.08 -12.32 38.56
C THR A 1065 50.29 -11.56 39.86
N ILE A 1066 49.89 -12.16 40.98
CA ILE A 1066 50.28 -11.71 42.30
C ILE A 1066 51.19 -12.79 42.87
N GLU A 1067 52.46 -12.46 43.02
CA GLU A 1067 53.52 -13.39 43.37
C GLU A 1067 53.98 -13.19 44.81
N ARG A 1068 54.62 -14.21 45.38
CA ARG A 1068 55.14 -14.21 46.75
C ARG A 1068 54.05 -13.86 47.78
N ILE A 1069 52.82 -14.34 47.56
CA ILE A 1069 51.71 -14.15 48.48
C ILE A 1069 52.07 -14.91 49.77
N GLY A 1070 52.36 -14.12 50.81
CA GLY A 1070 52.81 -14.56 52.12
C GLY A 1070 51.71 -14.49 53.18
N ASN A 1071 52.12 -14.23 54.42
CA ASN A 1071 51.23 -14.27 55.58
C ASN A 1071 50.09 -13.24 55.50
N ASN A 1072 48.88 -13.67 55.85
CA ASN A 1072 47.69 -12.85 56.06
C ASN A 1072 47.29 -11.97 54.86
N VAL A 1073 47.48 -12.46 53.63
CA VAL A 1073 47.06 -11.73 52.43
C VAL A 1073 45.61 -12.06 52.10
N SER A 1074 44.83 -11.03 51.81
CA SER A 1074 43.45 -11.12 51.34
C SER A 1074 43.30 -10.40 50.01
N ILE A 1075 42.61 -11.04 49.07
CA ILE A 1075 42.34 -10.51 47.74
C ILE A 1075 40.82 -10.55 47.51
N GLU A 1076 40.20 -9.38 47.34
CA GLU A 1076 38.75 -9.19 47.28
C GLU A 1076 38.29 -8.84 45.88
N PHE A 1077 37.19 -9.48 45.47
CA PHE A 1077 36.46 -9.25 44.22
C PHE A 1077 35.00 -8.95 44.57
N ASP A 1078 34.57 -7.75 44.23
CA ASP A 1078 33.24 -7.24 44.51
C ASP A 1078 32.30 -7.52 43.32
N SER A 1079 31.00 -7.51 43.60
CA SER A 1079 29.93 -7.62 42.59
C SER A 1079 29.96 -8.91 41.76
N MET A 1080 30.23 -10.04 42.39
CA MET A 1080 30.22 -11.36 41.75
C MET A 1080 28.79 -11.92 41.78
N ASN A 1081 28.04 -11.76 40.69
CA ASN A 1081 26.65 -12.21 40.57
C ASN A 1081 26.53 -13.64 40.00
N PHE A 1082 26.34 -14.64 40.87
CA PHE A 1082 26.14 -16.04 40.48
C PHE A 1082 24.66 -16.34 40.22
N ILE A 1083 24.10 -15.81 39.13
CA ILE A 1083 22.66 -15.96 38.79
C ILE A 1083 22.29 -17.44 38.53
N ASP A 1084 23.17 -18.19 37.88
CA ASP A 1084 23.00 -19.62 37.59
C ASP A 1084 23.51 -20.52 38.73
N GLY A 1085 24.20 -19.91 39.70
CA GLY A 1085 24.89 -20.56 40.80
C GLY A 1085 26.35 -20.84 40.48
N VAL A 1086 27.12 -21.27 41.48
CA VAL A 1086 28.52 -21.66 41.33
C VAL A 1086 28.71 -23.10 41.80
N ARG A 1087 29.14 -23.98 40.89
CA ARG A 1087 29.44 -25.38 41.22
C ARG A 1087 30.91 -25.69 41.16
N LYS A 1088 31.69 -24.82 40.52
CA LYS A 1088 33.09 -25.06 40.26
C LYS A 1088 33.87 -23.76 40.25
N LEU A 1089 35.05 -23.81 40.86
CA LEU A 1089 36.06 -22.78 40.82
C LEU A 1089 37.31 -23.36 40.17
N VAL A 1090 37.77 -22.72 39.11
CA VAL A 1090 39.03 -23.03 38.43
C VAL A 1090 40.04 -21.98 38.84
N VAL A 1091 41.20 -22.39 39.36
CA VAL A 1091 42.27 -21.48 39.80
C VAL A 1091 43.58 -21.86 39.13
N CYS A 1092 44.26 -20.89 38.57
CA CYS A 1092 45.62 -21.03 38.06
C CYS A 1092 46.61 -20.33 39.01
N GLY A 1093 47.54 -21.11 39.54
CA GLY A 1093 48.54 -20.65 40.49
C GLY A 1093 49.61 -21.69 40.75
N ARG A 1094 50.56 -21.37 41.61
CA ARG A 1094 51.55 -22.34 42.10
C ARG A 1094 51.91 -22.04 43.55
N THR A 1095 52.22 -23.10 44.30
CA THR A 1095 52.80 -22.97 45.64
C THR A 1095 54.25 -23.44 45.63
N HIS A 1096 55.09 -22.71 46.38
CA HIS A 1096 56.48 -23.08 46.64
C HIS A 1096 56.65 -23.89 47.93
N ASN A 1097 55.56 -24.18 48.64
CA ASN A 1097 55.51 -25.07 49.79
C ASN A 1097 55.11 -26.49 49.35
N SER A 1098 55.25 -27.50 50.24
CA SER A 1098 54.74 -28.85 49.94
C SER A 1098 53.24 -28.83 49.65
N GLN A 1099 52.50 -27.96 50.37
CA GLN A 1099 51.07 -27.73 50.21
C GLN A 1099 50.70 -26.34 50.78
N ASP A 1100 49.80 -25.62 50.12
CA ASP A 1100 49.14 -24.41 50.63
C ASP A 1100 47.61 -24.54 50.53
N SER A 1101 46.90 -24.07 51.56
CA SER A 1101 45.44 -24.00 51.59
C SER A 1101 45.00 -22.54 51.47
N ILE A 1102 44.01 -22.28 50.62
CA ILE A 1102 43.46 -20.95 50.36
C ILE A 1102 41.99 -20.97 50.77
N HIS A 1103 41.58 -20.01 51.58
CA HIS A 1103 40.18 -19.81 51.95
C HIS A 1103 39.50 -18.93 50.90
N VAL A 1104 38.40 -19.41 50.32
CA VAL A 1104 37.54 -18.68 49.40
C VAL A 1104 36.25 -18.35 50.16
N ILE A 1105 36.12 -17.10 50.56
CA ILE A 1105 35.00 -16.60 51.36
C ILE A 1105 34.03 -15.88 50.43
N PHE A 1106 32.76 -16.28 50.48
CA PHE A 1106 31.65 -15.61 49.81
C PHE A 1106 30.87 -14.82 50.88
N SER A 1107 30.80 -13.51 50.75
CA SER A 1107 30.05 -12.64 51.66
C SER A 1107 28.88 -11.99 50.92
N SER A 1108 27.66 -12.18 51.44
CA SER A 1108 26.44 -11.48 51.00
C SER A 1108 25.74 -10.83 52.19
N GLU A 1109 24.63 -10.13 51.95
CA GLU A 1109 23.80 -9.57 53.03
C GLU A 1109 23.18 -10.65 53.95
N GLU A 1110 23.06 -11.89 53.46
CA GLU A 1110 22.46 -13.02 54.20
C GLU A 1110 23.47 -13.79 55.06
N GLY A 1111 24.77 -13.55 54.89
CA GLY A 1111 25.85 -14.19 55.66
C GLY A 1111 27.13 -14.44 54.88
N GLU A 1112 28.11 -15.07 55.54
CA GLU A 1112 29.37 -15.49 54.92
C GLU A 1112 29.48 -17.01 54.86
N SER A 1113 29.94 -17.54 53.72
CA SER A 1113 30.34 -18.95 53.58
C SER A 1113 31.82 -19.04 53.23
N ASN A 1114 32.51 -20.09 53.69
CA ASN A 1114 33.95 -20.25 53.53
C ASN A 1114 34.25 -21.64 52.98
N GLN A 1115 34.94 -21.70 51.86
CA GLN A 1115 35.36 -22.92 51.19
C GLN A 1115 36.89 -22.97 51.16
N ILE A 1116 37.50 -24.13 51.37
CA ILE A 1116 38.96 -24.27 51.39
C ILE A 1116 39.42 -25.03 50.15
N ILE A 1117 40.37 -24.45 49.42
CA ILE A 1117 40.99 -25.08 48.24
C ILE A 1117 42.47 -25.34 48.51
N GLU A 1118 43.01 -26.44 47.95
CA GLU A 1118 44.38 -26.89 48.24
C GLU A 1118 45.25 -27.02 46.99
N PHE A 1119 46.45 -26.42 47.06
CA PHE A 1119 47.49 -26.52 46.05
C PHE A 1119 48.69 -27.29 46.60
N ASN A 1120 49.25 -28.19 45.77
CA ASN A 1120 50.49 -28.91 46.09
C ASN A 1120 51.65 -28.25 45.34
N TYR A 1121 52.87 -28.48 45.83
CA TYR A 1121 54.10 -27.97 45.22
C TYR A 1121 54.11 -28.10 43.68
N SER A 1122 54.45 -27.00 43.00
CA SER A 1122 54.67 -26.99 41.55
C SER A 1122 55.63 -25.86 41.16
N GLU A 1123 56.62 -26.16 40.32
CA GLU A 1123 57.51 -25.13 39.76
C GLU A 1123 56.82 -24.29 38.68
N GLU A 1124 55.89 -24.90 37.94
CA GLU A 1124 55.08 -24.25 36.92
C GLU A 1124 53.71 -23.81 37.47
N TYR A 1125 53.11 -22.81 36.84
CA TYR A 1125 51.72 -22.43 37.12
C TYR A 1125 50.78 -23.56 36.67
N ILE A 1126 50.02 -24.12 37.59
CA ILE A 1126 49.08 -25.20 37.32
C ILE A 1126 47.65 -24.71 37.46
N THR A 1127 46.77 -25.22 36.61
CA THR A 1127 45.33 -25.00 36.71
C THR A 1127 44.71 -26.16 37.49
N LYS A 1128 44.01 -25.84 38.57
CA LYS A 1128 43.24 -26.81 39.36
C LYS A 1128 41.77 -26.42 39.39
N GLU A 1129 40.93 -27.45 39.47
CA GLU A 1129 39.49 -27.32 39.56
C GLU A 1129 39.01 -27.77 40.94
N PHE A 1130 38.09 -27.00 41.52
CA PHE A 1130 37.53 -27.25 42.84
C PHE A 1130 36.01 -27.21 42.74
N LEU A 1131 35.33 -28.20 43.31
CA LEU A 1131 33.86 -28.28 43.33
C LEU A 1131 33.32 -27.55 44.56
N PHE A 1132 32.36 -26.67 44.36
CA PHE A 1132 31.72 -25.87 45.41
C PHE A 1132 30.24 -26.19 45.53
N ASP A 1133 29.67 -25.93 46.70
CA ASP A 1133 28.23 -26.01 46.92
C ASP A 1133 27.52 -24.88 46.16
N ASN A 1134 26.45 -25.24 45.45
CA ASN A 1134 25.73 -24.37 44.53
C ASN A 1134 25.17 -23.11 45.21
N SER A 1135 25.94 -22.03 45.21
CA SER A 1135 25.59 -20.75 45.83
C SER A 1135 25.09 -19.79 44.75
N LYS A 1136 23.87 -19.24 44.92
CA LYS A 1136 23.24 -18.29 43.99
C LYS A 1136 23.16 -16.90 44.60
N GLY A 1137 23.24 -15.86 43.78
CA GLY A 1137 23.10 -14.46 44.20
C GLY A 1137 24.37 -13.61 44.05
N LEU A 1138 24.31 -12.38 44.56
CA LEU A 1138 25.39 -11.40 44.49
C LEU A 1138 26.30 -11.52 45.71
N TYR A 1139 27.60 -11.72 45.48
CA TYR A 1139 28.59 -11.87 46.55
C TYR A 1139 29.80 -10.97 46.36
N LYS A 1140 30.44 -10.65 47.48
CA LYS A 1140 31.86 -10.32 47.53
C LYS A 1140 32.63 -11.61 47.72
N VAL A 1141 33.58 -11.90 46.85
CA VAL A 1141 34.44 -13.10 46.92
C VAL A 1141 35.82 -12.69 47.38
N LYS A 1142 36.33 -13.38 48.41
CA LYS A 1142 37.63 -13.08 49.01
C LYS A 1142 38.51 -14.32 49.08
N PHE A 1143 39.70 -14.23 48.51
CA PHE A 1143 40.75 -15.24 48.64
C PHE A 1143 41.68 -14.86 49.80
N VAL A 1144 41.71 -15.68 50.84
CA VAL A 1144 42.53 -15.46 52.05
C VAL A 1144 43.64 -16.50 52.15
N PHE A 1145 44.86 -16.00 52.25
CA PHE A 1145 46.10 -16.75 52.37
C PHE A 1145 46.62 -16.64 53.81
N LEU A 1146 46.59 -17.76 54.53
CA LEU A 1146 46.91 -17.82 55.96
C LEU A 1146 48.43 -17.79 56.24
N PRO A 1147 48.86 -17.57 57.50
CA PRO A 1147 50.28 -17.58 57.84
C PRO A 1147 50.99 -18.88 57.41
N GLY A 1148 52.12 -18.72 56.71
CA GLY A 1148 52.94 -19.81 56.19
C GLY A 1148 52.86 -19.99 54.67
N CYS A 1149 51.84 -19.43 54.00
CA CYS A 1149 51.67 -19.56 52.55
C CYS A 1149 52.82 -18.96 51.73
N LYS A 1150 53.12 -19.59 50.60
CA LYS A 1150 54.02 -19.08 49.56
C LYS A 1150 53.42 -19.37 48.19
N PHE A 1151 52.39 -18.59 47.84
CA PHE A 1151 51.61 -18.80 46.65
C PHE A 1151 51.86 -17.72 45.59
N ASP A 1152 51.86 -18.11 44.33
CA ASP A 1152 51.76 -17.19 43.19
C ASP A 1152 50.41 -17.41 42.51
N PHE A 1153 49.55 -16.39 42.51
CA PHE A 1153 48.19 -16.45 41.99
C PHE A 1153 48.10 -15.73 40.64
N LYS A 1154 47.67 -16.45 39.59
CA LYS A 1154 47.54 -15.91 38.25
C LYS A 1154 46.12 -15.48 37.91
N TRP A 1155 45.18 -16.42 37.85
CA TRP A 1155 43.77 -16.13 37.51
C TRP A 1155 42.84 -17.15 38.13
N PHE A 1156 41.56 -16.82 38.23
CA PHE A 1156 40.50 -17.76 38.58
C PHE A 1156 39.26 -17.57 37.71
N GLN A 1157 38.40 -18.58 37.65
CA GLN A 1157 37.11 -18.54 36.96
C GLN A 1157 36.10 -19.38 37.74
N PHE A 1158 34.89 -18.85 37.94
CA PHE A 1158 33.78 -19.66 38.43
C PHE A 1158 32.95 -20.23 37.28
N GLN A 1159 32.36 -21.40 37.48
CA GLN A 1159 31.52 -22.09 36.51
C GLN A 1159 30.25 -22.59 37.21
N ALA A 1160 29.11 -22.44 36.52
CA ALA A 1160 27.78 -22.84 36.98
C ALA A 1160 27.52 -24.35 36.85
#